data_AF-A0A4U0X1A8-F1
#
_entry.id   AF-A0A4U0X1A8-F1
#
_cell.length_a   1.000
_cell.length_b   1.000
_cell.length_c   1.000
_cell.angle_alpha   90.00
_cell.angle_beta   90.00
_cell.angle_gamma   90.00
#
_symmetry.space_group_name_H-M   'P 1'
#
loop_
_entity.id
_entity.type
_entity.pdbx_description
1 polymer ?
#
loop_
_entity_poly.entity_id
_entity_poly.type
_entity_poly.pdbx_seq_one_letter_code
_entity_poly.pdbx_strand_id
1 'polypeptide(L)'
;MTSHGISLAGHGKAMELHDQDGMELQDRTLAGQGQTKEATMTIGDVLAEDSSLEVQDDENMRTSHSTRKDADAMKRMGKDQVLIRQFRLLSISSFVAIAMATWEIGLFTISQSFVDGGRPGLIWSTFWNFICFTPIYLSMAEMASMAPIAGAQYHWVSEFAPENCQRFLSYITGWTSTLAWQSGNAVGIFLVGSLIQCIISVNNENYGFPAWQCTLLAFAAMLIAYCGSVYGSKALPYWQNAVFAVHIMAYFAYIVPIWVSAPTATHSQVWTEFTSEGGWSTMGLSVLIGQLTGISQQVGLDTAAHMSEEVRNASASIPKAMLYIYICNFVLMFPAFLTVCYHVPDIDAALSDSTTYPAIYVLRQSMSPAWVTVVLVIIVILNIASNIVYLTAVSRDLFAFARDKGLPFSKWLSVVHPTRKIPQNASTLSCGIAICLALIYVGSPVAFYAINSLLTVALLQCYCVSIGCVLWRRIYHPATLPPSEFALGKWGVPVNALAVLYSFFAFFWCFWPQATPVTASGFNWSSPIFVAVLVIAMVYFVFKARFHYVVWRPIPIAVGVAFLGAFQLYRIQQRERRKEEEEWRNRAEHPEEYETTGLRPKRRKRIVPSGPWSVQIMSTIPLKALSRYWGWFNSLDIPYPLRVPGFKLYGWIFGVNFDEVAEPDLHTYRNLAQFFYRTLKPGVRPIDADPTALVSPADGRVVQFGLIEHGEVEQVKGVTYHLDALLGTEPTKENEVSSNVTSDARSPQPSAVRKRSGDEESIKADEEFAQVNGISYTLPNLLSGPVSSKPGKHREGGKLSPNVAASDQSTRPHASSEAAVQAELASAQKPWYYPSPKDTEDSPTALYYCVVYLAPGDYHRFHSPASWVVQSRRHFAGELYSVSPYLVRTLPGLFTLNERVVLLGKWKYGFFSYTPVGATNVGSIIINFDRELRTNSLLTDTAADRAAEQAQERGEPYSGYAEATYTGASPVLGGHALKKGEEMGGFQLGSTIVMVFEAPKGRRPTFDEGWEMGREGRGRTGGWKWCIEKGMKVQVGEKLGFVEGGEE
;
A
#
# COMPACT_ATOMS: atom_id res chain seq x y z
N MET A 1 -60.86 -23.23 -8.37
CA MET A 1 -62.13 -22.71 -8.90
C MET A 1 -62.62 -21.67 -7.91
N THR A 2 -62.35 -20.39 -8.22
CA THR A 2 -63.36 -19.33 -8.50
C THR A 2 -64.09 -18.87 -7.23
N SER A 3 -64.19 -17.60 -6.87
CA SER A 3 -63.77 -16.34 -7.48
C SER A 3 -64.12 -15.18 -6.54
N HIS A 4 -63.34 -14.10 -6.64
CA HIS A 4 -63.75 -12.68 -6.54
C HIS A 4 -64.25 -12.05 -5.23
N GLY A 5 -63.82 -10.79 -5.05
CA GLY A 5 -64.48 -9.77 -4.23
C GLY A 5 -63.51 -8.89 -3.45
N ILE A 6 -62.76 -7.98 -4.08
CA ILE A 6 -63.03 -6.52 -4.12
C ILE A 6 -62.57 -5.74 -2.85
N SER A 7 -61.44 -5.05 -3.02
CA SER A 7 -61.24 -3.58 -2.89
C SER A 7 -61.52 -2.79 -1.60
N LEU A 8 -60.44 -2.13 -1.16
CA LEU A 8 -60.27 -0.74 -0.67
C LEU A 8 -60.77 -0.29 0.72
N ALA A 9 -59.77 -0.04 1.58
CA ALA A 9 -59.40 1.24 2.21
C ALA A 9 -60.31 1.92 3.27
N GLY A 10 -59.66 2.34 4.37
CA GLY A 10 -60.13 3.39 5.29
C GLY A 10 -59.77 3.13 6.76
N HIS A 11 -58.53 3.42 7.18
CA HIS A 11 -58.21 4.52 8.12
C HIS A 11 -58.93 4.50 9.49
N GLY A 12 -58.16 4.20 10.53
CA GLY A 12 -57.88 5.21 11.56
C GLY A 12 -58.53 5.06 12.95
N LYS A 13 -57.63 5.08 13.95
CA LYS A 13 -57.77 5.57 15.34
C LYS A 13 -58.42 4.65 16.39
N ALA A 14 -57.53 3.97 17.10
CA ALA A 14 -57.20 4.12 18.53
C ALA A 14 -58.30 4.63 19.49
N MET A 15 -58.54 3.84 20.55
CA MET A 15 -58.68 4.36 21.91
C MET A 15 -58.21 3.30 22.92
N GLU A 16 -57.48 3.80 23.90
CA GLU A 16 -56.79 3.13 25.01
C GLU A 16 -57.71 2.36 25.95
N LEU A 17 -57.14 1.42 26.72
CA LEU A 17 -57.45 1.25 28.14
C LEU A 17 -56.34 0.47 28.86
N HIS A 18 -55.83 1.09 29.91
CA HIS A 18 -54.97 0.55 30.97
C HIS A 18 -55.79 -0.41 31.88
N ASP A 19 -55.20 -1.51 32.34
CA ASP A 19 -55.07 -1.76 33.79
C ASP A 19 -54.13 -2.94 34.16
N GLN A 20 -53.24 -2.62 35.11
CA GLN A 20 -52.69 -3.36 36.26
C GLN A 20 -52.05 -4.77 36.15
N ASP A 21 -50.71 -4.75 36.25
CA ASP A 21 -49.84 -5.38 37.27
C ASP A 21 -49.97 -6.86 37.69
N GLY A 22 -48.85 -7.59 37.56
CA GLY A 22 -48.52 -8.74 38.42
C GLY A 22 -47.53 -9.75 37.85
N MET A 23 -46.22 -9.38 37.87
CA MET A 23 -44.98 -10.21 37.97
C MET A 23 -45.12 -11.75 38.04
N GLU A 24 -44.29 -12.59 37.43
CA GLU A 24 -42.83 -12.52 37.28
C GLU A 24 -42.37 -13.69 36.38
N LEU A 25 -41.49 -13.48 35.40
CA LEU A 25 -40.38 -14.40 35.06
C LEU A 25 -39.52 -13.79 33.96
N GLN A 26 -38.23 -13.67 34.28
CA GLN A 26 -37.15 -13.13 33.48
C GLN A 26 -37.03 -13.86 32.14
N ASP A 27 -37.09 -13.11 31.06
CA ASP A 27 -36.48 -13.52 29.80
C ASP A 27 -35.76 -12.33 29.14
N ARG A 28 -34.44 -12.46 29.00
CA ARG A 28 -33.60 -11.53 28.26
C ARG A 28 -33.59 -12.00 26.81
N THR A 29 -34.41 -11.36 25.97
CA THR A 29 -34.30 -11.49 24.51
C THR A 29 -33.97 -10.14 23.86
N LEU A 30 -32.93 -10.20 23.03
CA LEU A 30 -32.45 -9.19 22.10
C LEU A 30 -33.45 -8.98 20.96
N ALA A 31 -33.87 -7.72 20.76
CA ALA A 31 -34.11 -7.06 19.47
C ALA A 31 -34.48 -5.60 19.81
N GLY A 32 -33.69 -4.60 19.45
CA GLY A 32 -33.67 -4.12 18.07
C GLY A 32 -34.65 -2.96 17.90
N GLN A 33 -34.29 -1.78 18.43
CA GLN A 33 -34.83 -0.52 17.93
C GLN A 33 -33.66 0.40 17.59
N GLY A 34 -33.53 0.65 16.28
CA GLY A 34 -32.64 1.66 15.75
C GLY A 34 -33.08 3.04 16.21
N GLN A 35 -32.28 3.64 17.08
CA GLN A 35 -32.13 5.08 17.13
C GLN A 35 -30.75 5.40 16.54
N THR A 36 -30.74 5.97 15.34
CA THR A 36 -29.60 6.71 14.81
C THR A 36 -29.36 7.92 15.71
N LYS A 37 -28.54 7.76 16.74
CA LYS A 37 -27.81 8.85 17.36
C LYS A 37 -26.48 8.97 16.63
N GLU A 38 -26.33 10.02 15.83
CA GLU A 38 -25.01 10.48 15.39
C GLU A 38 -24.23 10.93 16.63
N ALA A 39 -23.40 10.04 17.17
CA ALA A 39 -22.42 10.40 18.19
C ALA A 39 -21.19 10.97 17.47
N THR A 40 -20.91 12.25 17.67
CA THR A 40 -19.72 12.94 17.17
C THR A 40 -18.50 12.43 17.94
N MET A 41 -17.76 11.49 17.35
CA MET A 41 -16.59 10.85 17.97
C MET A 41 -15.38 11.80 17.95
N THR A 42 -14.75 12.05 19.10
CA THR A 42 -13.67 13.06 19.24
C THR A 42 -12.28 12.47 18.99
N ILE A 43 -11.25 13.33 18.83
CA ILE A 43 -9.84 12.91 18.63
C ILE A 43 -9.31 12.11 19.83
N GLY A 44 -9.79 12.40 21.04
CA GLY A 44 -9.52 11.61 22.22
C GLY A 44 -10.04 10.18 22.08
N ASP A 45 -11.26 10.02 21.55
CA ASP A 45 -11.89 8.72 21.33
C ASP A 45 -11.20 7.91 20.23
N VAL A 46 -10.74 8.56 19.14
CA VAL A 46 -10.05 7.87 18.03
C VAL A 46 -8.60 7.50 18.39
N LEU A 47 -7.86 8.34 19.12
CA LEU A 47 -6.52 7.99 19.60
C LEU A 47 -6.57 6.97 20.75
N ALA A 48 -7.60 7.06 21.59
CA ALA A 48 -7.93 5.97 22.51
C ALA A 48 -8.26 4.71 21.72
N GLU A 49 -9.00 4.79 20.61
CA GLU A 49 -9.29 3.64 19.75
C GLU A 49 -8.02 3.08 19.08
N ASP A 50 -7.16 3.90 18.48
CA ASP A 50 -5.96 3.48 17.74
C ASP A 50 -4.88 2.91 18.68
N SER A 51 -4.71 3.53 19.86
CA SER A 51 -3.88 2.95 20.93
C SER A 51 -4.55 1.71 21.54
N SER A 52 -5.87 1.68 21.67
CA SER A 52 -6.59 0.48 22.10
C SER A 52 -6.49 -0.63 21.06
N LEU A 53 -6.43 -0.34 19.76
CA LEU A 53 -6.30 -1.29 18.68
C LEU A 53 -4.89 -1.87 18.63
N GLU A 54 -3.84 -1.05 18.81
CA GLU A 54 -2.47 -1.56 18.95
C GLU A 54 -2.31 -2.41 20.23
N VAL A 55 -2.89 -1.97 21.35
CA VAL A 55 -2.92 -2.74 22.61
C VAL A 55 -3.73 -4.02 22.44
N GLN A 56 -4.85 -3.97 21.72
CA GLN A 56 -5.73 -5.11 21.46
C GLN A 56 -5.09 -6.08 20.46
N ASP A 57 -4.34 -5.62 19.47
CA ASP A 57 -3.55 -6.47 18.57
C ASP A 57 -2.42 -7.17 19.33
N ASP A 58 -1.71 -6.47 20.22
CA ASP A 58 -0.69 -7.07 21.09
C ASP A 58 -1.30 -8.05 22.11
N GLU A 59 -2.48 -7.74 22.66
CA GLU A 59 -3.22 -8.62 23.55
C GLU A 59 -3.77 -9.86 22.82
N ASN A 60 -4.30 -9.68 21.61
CA ASN A 60 -4.73 -10.76 20.72
C ASN A 60 -3.54 -11.66 20.35
N MET A 61 -2.37 -11.08 20.07
CA MET A 61 -1.16 -11.84 19.76
C MET A 61 -0.65 -12.61 21.00
N ARG A 62 -0.72 -12.02 22.19
CA ARG A 62 -0.38 -12.68 23.46
C ARG A 62 -1.33 -13.82 23.79
N THR A 63 -2.64 -13.61 23.66
CA THR A 63 -3.67 -14.62 23.97
C THR A 63 -3.71 -15.76 22.95
N SER A 64 -3.48 -15.46 21.66
CA SER A 64 -3.38 -16.47 20.60
C SER A 64 -2.00 -17.12 20.50
N HIS A 65 -1.00 -16.63 21.23
CA HIS A 65 0.41 -17.03 21.12
C HIS A 65 1.00 -16.87 19.69
N SER A 66 0.43 -15.98 18.88
CA SER A 66 0.91 -15.66 17.53
C SER A 66 2.27 -14.96 17.55
N THR A 67 3.06 -15.15 16.50
CA THR A 67 4.15 -14.22 16.20
C THR A 67 3.63 -13.08 15.33
N ARG A 68 4.39 -11.98 15.25
CA ARG A 68 4.00 -10.85 14.39
C ARG A 68 3.88 -11.25 12.92
N LYS A 69 4.82 -12.08 12.43
CA LYS A 69 4.74 -12.68 11.08
C LYS A 69 3.48 -13.52 10.88
N ASP A 70 3.08 -14.32 11.88
CA ASP A 70 1.86 -15.12 11.80
C ASP A 70 0.61 -14.24 11.74
N ALA A 71 0.56 -13.18 12.55
CA ALA A 71 -0.53 -12.20 12.56
C ALA A 71 -0.62 -11.44 11.22
N ASP A 72 0.52 -11.01 10.68
CA ASP A 72 0.62 -10.32 9.38
C ASP A 72 0.15 -11.25 8.24
N ALA A 73 0.51 -12.54 8.27
CA ALA A 73 0.05 -13.53 7.30
C ALA A 73 -1.49 -13.72 7.35
N MET A 74 -2.07 -13.83 8.55
CA MET A 74 -3.52 -13.92 8.73
C MET A 74 -4.24 -12.67 8.22
N LYS A 75 -3.70 -11.48 8.53
CA LYS A 75 -4.24 -10.19 8.05
C LYS A 75 -4.17 -10.08 6.53
N ARG A 76 -3.06 -10.50 5.90
CA ARG A 76 -2.92 -10.59 4.43
C ARG A 76 -3.99 -11.48 3.81
N MET A 77 -4.28 -12.62 4.45
CA MET A 77 -5.33 -13.55 4.02
C MET A 77 -6.76 -13.08 4.40
N GLY A 78 -6.91 -11.90 5.02
CA GLY A 78 -8.19 -11.35 5.43
C GLY A 78 -8.91 -12.21 6.47
N LYS A 79 -8.14 -12.83 7.38
CA LYS A 79 -8.66 -13.72 8.42
C LYS A 79 -8.27 -13.24 9.80
N ASP A 80 -9.21 -13.37 10.73
CA ASP A 80 -8.96 -13.13 12.14
C ASP A 80 -8.32 -14.36 12.80
N GLN A 81 -7.36 -14.14 13.68
CA GLN A 81 -6.74 -15.20 14.47
C GLN A 81 -7.69 -15.62 15.61
N VAL A 82 -8.50 -16.64 15.36
CA VAL A 82 -9.49 -17.16 16.33
C VAL A 82 -9.03 -18.43 17.07
N LEU A 83 -8.09 -19.17 16.48
CA LEU A 83 -7.48 -20.36 17.09
C LEU A 83 -6.22 -19.99 17.86
N ILE A 84 -5.85 -20.81 18.85
CA ILE A 84 -4.63 -20.58 19.66
C ILE A 84 -3.47 -21.36 19.08
N ARG A 85 -2.30 -20.71 18.93
CA ARG A 85 -1.07 -21.35 18.49
C ARG A 85 -0.40 -22.15 19.60
N GLN A 86 -0.68 -23.46 19.63
CA GLN A 86 -0.18 -24.39 20.65
C GLN A 86 1.00 -25.24 20.16
N PHE A 87 1.17 -25.41 18.84
CA PHE A 87 2.16 -26.30 18.26
C PHE A 87 3.46 -25.56 17.88
N ARG A 88 4.59 -26.25 18.04
CA ARG A 88 5.93 -25.89 17.56
C ARG A 88 6.42 -26.95 16.57
N LEU A 89 7.54 -26.71 15.89
CA LEU A 89 8.06 -27.59 14.83
C LEU A 89 8.13 -29.08 15.21
N LEU A 90 8.74 -29.43 16.35
CA LEU A 90 8.83 -30.83 16.80
C LEU A 90 7.43 -31.42 17.04
N SER A 91 6.58 -30.66 17.75
CA SER A 91 5.27 -31.12 18.14
C SER A 91 4.36 -31.30 16.91
N ILE A 92 4.34 -30.36 15.96
CA ILE A 92 3.59 -30.54 14.71
C ILE A 92 4.16 -31.67 13.84
N SER A 93 5.48 -31.91 13.86
CA SER A 93 6.07 -33.06 13.15
C SER A 93 5.57 -34.37 13.77
N SER A 94 5.59 -34.49 15.10
CA SER A 94 5.02 -35.64 15.81
C SER A 94 3.51 -35.79 15.58
N PHE A 95 2.75 -34.69 15.54
CA PHE A 95 1.33 -34.68 15.19
C PHE A 95 1.11 -35.33 13.82
N VAL A 96 1.84 -34.89 12.80
CA VAL A 96 1.66 -35.38 11.42
C VAL A 96 2.09 -36.84 11.29
N ALA A 97 3.21 -37.23 11.91
CA ALA A 97 3.67 -38.62 11.92
C ALA A 97 2.62 -39.57 12.53
N ILE A 98 2.05 -39.18 13.68
CA ILE A 98 1.00 -39.96 14.35
C ILE A 98 -0.30 -39.95 13.55
N ALA A 99 -0.73 -38.80 13.02
CA ALA A 99 -1.95 -38.69 12.24
C ALA A 99 -1.94 -39.59 10.99
N MET A 100 -0.77 -39.74 10.37
CA MET A 100 -0.63 -40.60 9.20
C MET A 100 -0.39 -42.06 9.57
N ALA A 101 0.32 -42.32 10.69
CA ALA A 101 0.60 -43.66 11.19
C ALA A 101 1.03 -44.63 10.05
N THR A 102 1.88 -44.14 9.14
CA THR A 102 2.00 -44.71 7.79
C THR A 102 2.43 -46.17 7.76
N TRP A 103 3.45 -46.55 8.54
CA TRP A 103 3.91 -47.94 8.53
C TRP A 103 2.89 -48.87 9.19
N GLU A 104 2.26 -48.46 10.30
CA GLU A 104 1.33 -49.30 11.06
C GLU A 104 -0.03 -49.43 10.35
N ILE A 105 -0.57 -48.37 9.76
CA ILE A 105 -1.77 -48.46 8.90
C ILE A 105 -1.44 -49.18 7.59
N GLY A 106 -0.30 -48.86 6.99
CA GLY A 106 0.11 -49.38 5.69
C GLY A 106 0.19 -50.90 5.64
N LEU A 107 0.70 -51.53 6.71
CA LEU A 107 0.78 -52.99 6.84
C LEU A 107 -0.58 -53.70 6.66
N PHE A 108 -1.69 -53.03 6.98
CA PHE A 108 -3.04 -53.59 6.87
C PHE A 108 -3.73 -53.23 5.54
N THR A 109 -3.01 -52.66 4.57
CA THR A 109 -3.56 -52.24 3.27
C THR A 109 -2.79 -52.82 2.06
N ILE A 110 -1.94 -53.83 2.29
CA ILE A 110 -1.05 -54.41 1.28
C ILE A 110 -1.71 -55.44 0.35
N SER A 111 -2.93 -55.89 0.66
CA SER A 111 -3.60 -56.96 -0.09
C SER A 111 -3.76 -56.65 -1.57
N GLN A 112 -3.97 -55.38 -1.94
CA GLN A 112 -4.14 -54.99 -3.35
C GLN A 112 -2.89 -55.22 -4.18
N SER A 113 -1.72 -54.80 -3.69
CA SER A 113 -0.45 -55.05 -4.38
C SER A 113 -0.08 -56.53 -4.43
N PHE A 114 -0.51 -57.34 -3.46
CA PHE A 114 -0.26 -58.78 -3.46
C PHE A 114 -1.09 -59.52 -4.50
N VAL A 115 -2.36 -59.14 -4.70
CA VAL A 115 -3.20 -59.67 -5.77
C VAL A 115 -2.64 -59.30 -7.14
N ASP A 116 -2.31 -58.01 -7.33
CA ASP A 116 -1.84 -57.49 -8.61
C ASP A 116 -0.44 -56.88 -8.50
N GLY A 117 0.57 -57.67 -8.84
CA GLY A 117 1.99 -57.28 -8.84
C GLY A 117 2.86 -58.09 -7.86
N GLY A 118 2.27 -58.78 -6.89
CA GLY A 118 2.97 -59.63 -5.93
C GLY A 118 3.96 -58.87 -5.03
N ARG A 119 4.94 -59.59 -4.47
CA ARG A 119 6.00 -59.00 -3.63
C ARG A 119 6.78 -57.91 -4.36
N PRO A 120 7.22 -58.09 -5.63
CA PRO A 120 7.95 -57.05 -6.34
C PRO A 120 7.07 -55.85 -6.64
N GLY A 121 5.78 -56.07 -6.97
CA GLY A 121 4.81 -55.00 -7.21
C GLY A 121 4.68 -54.07 -6.00
N LEU A 122 4.57 -54.61 -4.78
CA LEU A 122 4.52 -53.79 -3.56
C LEU A 122 5.80 -52.97 -3.36
N ILE A 123 6.99 -53.58 -3.50
CA ILE A 123 8.27 -52.91 -3.24
C ILE A 123 8.55 -51.83 -4.28
N TRP A 124 8.49 -52.19 -5.56
CA TRP A 124 8.79 -51.26 -6.63
C TRP A 124 7.76 -50.13 -6.67
N SER A 125 6.47 -50.44 -6.47
CA SER A 125 5.44 -49.41 -6.45
C SER A 125 5.63 -48.42 -5.33
N THR A 126 5.97 -48.90 -4.14
CA THR A 126 6.30 -48.04 -3.00
C THR A 126 7.48 -47.12 -3.32
N PHE A 127 8.52 -47.65 -3.96
CA PHE A 127 9.73 -46.89 -4.30
C PHE A 127 9.49 -45.82 -5.36
N TRP A 128 8.87 -46.16 -6.50
CA TRP A 128 8.63 -45.15 -7.54
C TRP A 128 7.57 -44.13 -7.11
N ASN A 129 6.55 -44.54 -6.32
CA ASN A 129 5.58 -43.61 -5.77
C ASN A 129 6.26 -42.59 -4.87
N PHE A 130 7.21 -43.00 -4.03
CA PHE A 130 8.00 -42.07 -3.23
C PHE A 130 8.76 -41.06 -4.11
N ILE A 131 9.42 -41.49 -5.18
CA ILE A 131 10.12 -40.54 -6.07
C ILE A 131 9.12 -39.58 -6.73
N CYS A 132 8.00 -40.10 -7.23
CA CYS A 132 7.04 -39.32 -8.01
C CYS A 132 6.13 -38.40 -7.15
N PHE A 133 5.94 -38.71 -5.86
CA PHE A 133 5.27 -37.80 -4.92
C PHE A 133 6.18 -36.69 -4.41
N THR A 134 7.50 -36.79 -4.58
CA THR A 134 8.45 -35.77 -4.10
C THR A 134 8.14 -34.38 -4.69
N PRO A 135 7.91 -34.22 -6.01
CA PRO A 135 7.48 -32.94 -6.58
C PRO A 135 6.15 -32.41 -6.02
N ILE A 136 5.20 -33.30 -5.70
CA ILE A 136 3.90 -32.93 -5.10
C ILE A 136 4.14 -32.30 -3.72
N TYR A 137 4.94 -32.96 -2.87
CA TYR A 137 5.22 -32.45 -1.53
C TYR A 137 6.08 -31.21 -1.49
N LEU A 138 7.04 -31.08 -2.40
CA LEU A 138 7.80 -29.84 -2.58
C LEU A 138 6.88 -28.68 -2.97
N SER A 139 5.93 -28.92 -3.88
CA SER A 139 4.95 -27.91 -4.30
C SER A 139 4.00 -27.52 -3.15
N MET A 140 3.49 -28.49 -2.39
CA MET A 140 2.60 -28.21 -1.25
C MET A 140 3.33 -27.53 -0.09
N ALA A 141 4.58 -27.91 0.18
CA ALA A 141 5.42 -27.24 1.19
C ALA A 141 5.62 -25.76 0.83
N GLU A 142 5.83 -25.44 -0.44
CA GLU A 142 5.95 -24.05 -0.91
C GLU A 142 4.63 -23.29 -0.76
N MET A 143 3.50 -23.88 -1.16
CA MET A 143 2.17 -23.25 -1.01
C MET A 143 1.79 -23.03 0.46
N ALA A 144 2.06 -24.01 1.34
CA ALA A 144 1.84 -23.90 2.78
C ALA A 144 2.73 -22.80 3.41
N SER A 145 3.90 -22.52 2.82
CA SER A 145 4.75 -21.42 3.26
C SER A 145 4.18 -20.05 2.86
N MET A 146 3.65 -19.92 1.64
CA MET A 146 3.03 -18.69 1.12
C MET A 146 1.70 -18.34 1.82
N ALA A 147 0.88 -19.36 2.11
CA ALA A 147 -0.45 -19.21 2.68
C ALA A 147 -0.70 -20.27 3.78
N PRO A 148 -0.13 -20.07 5.00
CA PRO A 148 -0.27 -21.02 6.11
C PRO A 148 -1.63 -20.86 6.81
N ILE A 149 -2.67 -21.46 6.24
CA ILE A 149 -4.04 -21.39 6.75
C ILE A 149 -4.69 -22.77 6.78
N ALA A 150 -5.59 -23.00 7.74
CA ALA A 150 -6.28 -24.28 7.92
C ALA A 150 -7.09 -24.74 6.69
N GLY A 151 -7.51 -23.80 5.84
CA GLY A 151 -8.21 -24.12 4.58
C GLY A 151 -7.33 -24.69 3.47
N ALA A 152 -6.00 -24.68 3.64
CA ALA A 152 -5.00 -25.32 2.80
C ALA A 152 -5.38 -25.34 1.29
N GLN A 153 -5.70 -26.51 0.75
CA GLN A 153 -5.92 -26.77 -0.68
C GLN A 153 -6.96 -25.83 -1.32
N TYR A 154 -8.15 -25.68 -0.73
CA TYR A 154 -9.19 -24.85 -1.34
C TYR A 154 -8.82 -23.36 -1.27
N HIS A 155 -8.13 -22.96 -0.21
CA HIS A 155 -7.64 -21.60 -0.06
C HIS A 155 -6.50 -21.31 -1.03
N TRP A 156 -5.57 -22.24 -1.24
CA TRP A 156 -4.51 -22.12 -2.24
C TRP A 156 -5.09 -22.02 -3.65
N VAL A 157 -6.12 -22.81 -3.97
CA VAL A 157 -6.85 -22.63 -5.23
C VAL A 157 -7.50 -21.25 -5.29
N SER A 158 -8.10 -20.78 -4.20
CA SER A 158 -8.66 -19.43 -4.15
C SER A 158 -7.59 -18.35 -4.37
N GLU A 159 -6.39 -18.50 -3.83
CA GLU A 159 -5.28 -17.54 -3.95
C GLU A 159 -4.68 -17.54 -5.37
N PHE A 160 -4.49 -18.73 -5.95
CA PHE A 160 -3.67 -18.91 -7.15
C PHE A 160 -4.45 -19.10 -8.45
N ALA A 161 -5.74 -19.44 -8.39
CA ALA A 161 -6.54 -19.66 -9.60
C ALA A 161 -6.74 -18.38 -10.42
N PRO A 162 -6.96 -18.51 -11.74
CA PRO A 162 -7.41 -17.39 -12.58
C PRO A 162 -8.70 -16.76 -12.05
N GLU A 163 -8.80 -15.43 -12.12
CA GLU A 163 -9.88 -14.64 -11.52
C GLU A 163 -11.28 -15.06 -12.00
N ASN A 164 -11.37 -15.54 -13.24
CA ASN A 164 -12.61 -15.96 -13.89
C ASN A 164 -13.16 -17.28 -13.32
N CYS A 165 -12.29 -18.21 -12.93
CA CYS A 165 -12.67 -19.53 -12.42
C CYS A 165 -12.37 -19.72 -10.92
N GLN A 166 -11.75 -18.73 -10.28
CA GLN A 166 -11.35 -18.71 -8.88
C GLN A 166 -12.43 -19.21 -7.90
N ARG A 167 -13.64 -18.64 -8.00
CA ARG A 167 -14.77 -18.99 -7.13
C ARG A 167 -15.20 -20.45 -7.32
N PHE A 168 -15.26 -20.90 -8.56
CA PHE A 168 -15.72 -22.23 -8.92
C PHE A 168 -14.70 -23.31 -8.52
N LEU A 169 -13.43 -23.13 -8.91
CA LEU A 169 -12.37 -24.10 -8.64
C LEU A 169 -12.13 -24.26 -7.14
N SER A 170 -12.06 -23.16 -6.39
CA SER A 170 -11.86 -23.22 -4.94
C SER A 170 -13.06 -23.88 -4.23
N TYR A 171 -14.29 -23.61 -4.69
CA TYR A 171 -15.47 -24.24 -4.13
C TYR A 171 -15.50 -25.76 -4.32
N ILE A 172 -15.22 -26.23 -5.55
CA ILE A 172 -15.15 -27.67 -5.84
C ILE A 172 -14.04 -28.32 -5.05
N THR A 173 -12.87 -27.69 -4.99
CA THR A 173 -11.72 -28.17 -4.20
C THR A 173 -12.07 -28.26 -2.70
N GLY A 174 -12.86 -27.32 -2.17
CA GLY A 174 -13.31 -27.37 -0.77
C GLY A 174 -14.22 -28.55 -0.46
N TRP A 175 -15.15 -28.89 -1.36
CA TRP A 175 -16.00 -30.08 -1.20
C TRP A 175 -15.22 -31.38 -1.33
N THR A 176 -14.26 -31.45 -2.24
CA THR A 176 -13.45 -32.64 -2.46
C THR A 176 -12.45 -32.84 -1.33
N SER A 177 -11.87 -31.75 -0.79
CA SER A 177 -11.09 -31.78 0.45
C SER A 177 -11.94 -32.31 1.59
N THR A 178 -13.12 -31.71 1.82
CA THR A 178 -14.03 -32.15 2.90
C THR A 178 -14.38 -33.63 2.76
N LEU A 179 -14.73 -34.08 1.54
CA LEU A 179 -15.03 -35.48 1.24
C LEU A 179 -13.87 -36.40 1.62
N ALA A 180 -12.66 -36.07 1.17
CA ALA A 180 -11.46 -36.83 1.49
C ALA A 180 -11.27 -36.97 3.01
N TRP A 181 -11.28 -35.85 3.74
CA TRP A 181 -11.04 -35.85 5.18
C TRP A 181 -12.11 -36.63 5.96
N GLN A 182 -13.39 -36.51 5.58
CA GLN A 182 -14.45 -37.33 6.18
C GLN A 182 -14.29 -38.82 5.87
N SER A 183 -13.91 -39.17 4.64
CA SER A 183 -13.64 -40.56 4.24
C SER A 183 -12.46 -41.16 5.02
N GLY A 184 -11.35 -40.44 5.15
CA GLY A 184 -10.20 -40.90 5.92
C GLY A 184 -10.50 -41.08 7.41
N ASN A 185 -11.33 -40.20 8.00
CA ASN A 185 -11.76 -40.35 9.39
C ASN A 185 -12.58 -41.63 9.61
N ALA A 186 -13.42 -42.01 8.63
CA ALA A 186 -14.18 -43.25 8.69
C ALA A 186 -13.31 -44.50 8.50
N VAL A 187 -12.33 -44.45 7.58
CA VAL A 187 -11.42 -45.57 7.31
C VAL A 187 -10.51 -45.83 8.52
N GLY A 188 -9.90 -44.79 9.09
CA GLY A 188 -9.00 -44.92 10.23
C GLY A 188 -9.68 -45.53 11.46
N ILE A 189 -10.93 -45.16 11.74
CA ILE A 189 -11.64 -45.69 12.90
C ILE A 189 -12.18 -47.10 12.69
N PHE A 190 -12.52 -47.42 11.44
CA PHE A 190 -12.91 -48.76 11.06
C PHE A 190 -11.74 -49.74 11.25
N LEU A 191 -10.53 -49.34 10.85
CA LEU A 191 -9.32 -50.16 11.05
C LEU A 191 -9.09 -50.50 12.53
N VAL A 192 -9.33 -49.57 13.46
CA VAL A 192 -9.27 -49.87 14.89
C VAL A 192 -10.25 -50.98 15.27
N GLY A 193 -11.51 -50.88 14.81
CA GLY A 193 -12.54 -51.88 15.08
C GLY A 193 -12.19 -53.26 14.51
N SER A 194 -11.69 -53.31 13.27
CA SER A 194 -11.31 -54.56 12.61
C SER A 194 -10.08 -55.19 13.25
N LEU A 195 -9.09 -54.41 13.69
CA LEU A 195 -7.92 -54.92 14.41
C LEU A 195 -8.29 -55.52 15.77
N ILE A 196 -9.24 -54.92 16.49
CA ILE A 196 -9.75 -55.51 17.73
C ILE A 196 -10.42 -56.87 17.44
N GLN A 197 -11.20 -56.98 16.36
CA GLN A 197 -11.75 -58.28 15.93
C GLN A 197 -10.66 -59.28 15.52
N CYS A 198 -9.59 -58.84 14.88
CA CYS A 198 -8.44 -59.69 14.57
C CYS A 198 -7.80 -60.24 15.85
N ILE A 199 -7.65 -59.42 16.89
CA ILE A 199 -7.15 -59.88 18.19
C ILE A 199 -8.06 -60.98 18.76
N ILE A 200 -9.39 -60.83 18.65
CA ILE A 200 -10.35 -61.87 19.07
C ILE A 200 -10.16 -63.14 18.24
N SER A 201 -10.06 -63.02 16.91
CA SER A 201 -9.88 -64.16 16.01
C SER A 201 -8.56 -64.91 16.24
N VAL A 202 -7.47 -64.20 16.54
CA VAL A 202 -6.17 -64.81 16.87
C VAL A 202 -6.24 -65.66 18.14
N ASN A 203 -7.10 -65.30 19.09
CA ASN A 203 -7.26 -66.03 20.36
C ASN A 203 -8.47 -66.99 20.38
N ASN A 204 -9.32 -66.95 19.35
CA ASN A 204 -10.48 -67.80 19.19
C ASN A 204 -10.70 -68.13 17.72
N GLU A 205 -10.23 -69.32 17.31
CA GLU A 205 -10.29 -69.79 15.93
C GLU A 205 -11.73 -69.95 15.41
N ASN A 206 -12.72 -70.08 16.29
CA ASN A 206 -14.14 -70.23 15.93
C ASN A 206 -14.88 -68.89 15.79
N TYR A 207 -14.18 -67.76 15.87
CA TYR A 207 -14.81 -66.45 15.80
C TYR A 207 -15.22 -66.08 14.35
N GLY A 208 -16.53 -65.97 14.11
CA GLY A 208 -17.10 -65.76 12.76
C GLY A 208 -17.05 -64.34 12.20
N PHE A 209 -16.24 -63.43 12.77
CA PHE A 209 -15.98 -62.07 12.25
C PHE A 209 -17.23 -61.25 11.81
N PRO A 210 -18.30 -61.16 12.63
CA PRO A 210 -19.54 -60.51 12.21
C PRO A 210 -19.38 -59.00 12.00
N ALA A 211 -19.92 -58.48 10.90
CA ALA A 211 -19.74 -57.09 10.50
C ALA A 211 -20.24 -56.06 11.53
N TRP A 212 -21.37 -56.35 12.20
CA TRP A 212 -21.95 -55.46 13.19
C TRP A 212 -21.07 -55.26 14.43
N GLN A 213 -20.27 -56.26 14.83
CA GLN A 213 -19.34 -56.12 15.96
C GLN A 213 -18.19 -55.15 15.61
N CYS A 214 -17.66 -55.23 14.39
CA CYS A 214 -16.67 -54.28 13.87
C CYS A 214 -17.18 -52.84 13.98
N THR A 215 -18.41 -52.61 13.50
CA THR A 215 -19.04 -51.29 13.48
C THR A 215 -19.24 -50.75 14.91
N LEU A 216 -19.68 -51.57 15.86
CA LEU A 216 -19.82 -51.13 17.25
C LEU A 216 -18.48 -50.82 17.93
N LEU A 217 -17.44 -51.60 17.65
CA LEU A 217 -16.09 -51.33 18.14
C LEU A 217 -15.54 -50.03 17.53
N ALA A 218 -15.78 -49.78 16.25
CA ALA A 218 -15.46 -48.52 15.60
C ALA A 218 -16.22 -47.33 16.22
N PHE A 219 -17.47 -47.50 16.65
CA PHE A 219 -18.21 -46.45 17.37
C PHE A 219 -17.58 -46.15 18.74
N ALA A 220 -17.20 -47.19 19.48
CA ALA A 220 -16.52 -47.01 20.77
C ALA A 220 -15.18 -46.28 20.58
N ALA A 221 -14.39 -46.67 19.58
CA ALA A 221 -13.15 -46.00 19.23
C ALA A 221 -13.39 -44.54 18.80
N MET A 222 -14.42 -44.26 17.99
CA MET A 222 -14.77 -42.90 17.56
C MET A 222 -15.16 -42.02 18.75
N LEU A 223 -15.89 -42.56 19.73
CA LEU A 223 -16.23 -41.84 20.95
C LEU A 223 -14.96 -41.47 21.75
N ILE A 224 -14.00 -42.39 21.86
CA ILE A 224 -12.70 -42.11 22.48
C ILE A 224 -11.96 -41.02 21.69
N ALA A 225 -11.93 -41.12 20.35
CA ALA A 225 -11.30 -40.13 19.48
C ALA A 225 -11.93 -38.73 19.62
N TYR A 226 -13.26 -38.66 19.70
CA TYR A 226 -14.02 -37.44 19.95
C TYR A 226 -13.69 -36.85 21.32
N CYS A 227 -13.73 -37.67 22.37
CA CYS A 227 -13.41 -37.22 23.73
C CYS A 227 -11.97 -36.70 23.83
N GLY A 228 -11.01 -37.42 23.24
CA GLY A 228 -9.60 -37.01 23.19
C GLY A 228 -9.38 -35.72 22.41
N SER A 229 -9.99 -35.57 21.23
CA SER A 229 -9.82 -34.38 20.39
C SER A 229 -10.49 -33.14 20.97
N VAL A 230 -11.66 -33.27 21.61
CA VAL A 230 -12.40 -32.14 22.17
C VAL A 230 -11.90 -31.77 23.57
N TYR A 231 -11.93 -32.73 24.51
CA TYR A 231 -11.61 -32.47 25.92
C TYR A 231 -10.12 -32.55 26.21
N GLY A 232 -9.36 -33.32 25.43
CA GLY A 232 -7.90 -33.44 25.52
C GLY A 232 -7.12 -32.43 24.65
N SER A 233 -7.79 -31.55 23.91
CA SER A 233 -7.16 -30.62 22.94
C SER A 233 -5.94 -29.86 23.46
N LYS A 234 -5.99 -29.33 24.69
CA LYS A 234 -4.86 -28.60 25.31
C LYS A 234 -3.64 -29.47 25.62
N ALA A 235 -3.82 -30.78 25.77
CA ALA A 235 -2.77 -31.74 26.08
C ALA A 235 -2.11 -32.32 24.81
N LEU A 236 -2.77 -32.20 23.64
CA LEU A 236 -2.29 -32.76 22.37
C LEU A 236 -0.84 -32.38 22.05
N PRO A 237 -0.39 -31.11 22.21
CA PRO A 237 0.98 -30.74 21.88
C PRO A 237 2.06 -31.47 22.68
N TYR A 238 1.73 -31.88 23.91
CA TYR A 238 2.67 -32.49 24.87
C TYR A 238 2.69 -34.01 24.73
N TRP A 239 1.51 -34.64 24.69
CA TRP A 239 1.44 -36.10 24.69
C TRP A 239 1.93 -36.71 23.37
N GLN A 240 1.80 -35.99 22.26
CA GLN A 240 2.11 -36.53 20.94
C GLN A 240 3.60 -36.79 20.75
N ASN A 241 4.47 -36.05 21.45
CA ASN A 241 5.90 -36.33 21.40
C ASN A 241 6.19 -37.67 22.09
N ALA A 242 5.50 -37.97 23.19
CA ALA A 242 5.62 -39.25 23.89
C ALA A 242 5.02 -40.39 23.04
N VAL A 243 3.83 -40.20 22.47
CA VAL A 243 3.22 -41.18 21.56
C VAL A 243 4.11 -41.41 20.34
N PHE A 244 4.77 -40.37 19.81
CA PHE A 244 5.68 -40.49 18.68
C PHE A 244 6.91 -41.33 19.04
N ALA A 245 7.48 -41.16 20.24
CA ALA A 245 8.55 -42.03 20.72
C ALA A 245 8.06 -43.50 20.83
N VAL A 246 6.86 -43.72 21.35
CA VAL A 246 6.25 -45.07 21.43
C VAL A 246 6.00 -45.64 20.04
N HIS A 247 5.56 -44.84 19.08
CA HIS A 247 5.38 -45.24 17.67
C HIS A 247 6.70 -45.74 17.05
N ILE A 248 7.81 -45.05 17.29
CA ILE A 248 9.13 -45.50 16.84
C ILE A 248 9.59 -46.77 17.59
N MET A 249 9.32 -46.91 18.89
CA MET A 249 9.65 -48.14 19.61
C MET A 249 8.81 -49.34 19.14
N ALA A 250 7.52 -49.12 18.87
CA ALA A 250 6.59 -50.14 18.38
C ALA A 250 6.99 -50.65 17.00
N TYR A 251 7.56 -49.79 16.15
CA TYR A 251 8.15 -50.18 14.88
C TYR A 251 9.22 -51.27 15.02
N PHE A 252 10.19 -51.07 15.93
CA PHE A 252 11.21 -52.09 16.19
C PHE A 252 10.63 -53.33 16.87
N ALA A 253 9.64 -53.15 17.75
CA ALA A 253 8.93 -54.27 18.38
C ALA A 253 8.16 -55.13 17.35
N TYR A 254 7.74 -54.55 16.22
CA TYR A 254 7.12 -55.27 15.12
C TYR A 254 8.17 -55.99 14.24
N ILE A 255 9.21 -55.29 13.79
CA ILE A 255 10.14 -55.83 12.78
C ILE A 255 11.14 -56.83 13.36
N VAL A 256 11.74 -56.55 14.52
CA VAL A 256 12.85 -57.35 15.06
C VAL A 256 12.45 -58.81 15.31
N PRO A 257 11.28 -59.14 15.90
CA PRO A 257 10.87 -60.54 16.06
C PRO A 257 10.71 -61.29 14.75
N ILE A 258 10.26 -60.62 13.68
CA ILE A 258 10.09 -61.23 12.35
C ILE A 258 11.46 -61.62 11.79
N TRP A 259 12.44 -60.72 11.83
CA TRP A 259 13.80 -60.99 11.31
C TRP A 259 14.52 -62.14 12.02
N VAL A 260 14.21 -62.38 13.29
CA VAL A 260 14.87 -63.43 14.08
C VAL A 260 14.23 -64.80 13.83
N SER A 261 12.90 -64.85 13.65
CA SER A 261 12.14 -66.09 13.82
C SER A 261 11.35 -66.53 12.58
N ALA A 262 11.04 -65.62 11.65
CA ALA A 262 10.14 -65.92 10.55
C ALA A 262 10.87 -66.57 9.35
N PRO A 263 10.23 -67.52 8.65
CA PRO A 263 10.79 -68.11 7.44
C PRO A 263 10.96 -67.05 6.35
N THR A 264 12.00 -67.19 5.51
CA THR A 264 12.36 -66.21 4.48
C THR A 264 12.07 -66.73 3.08
N ALA A 265 11.40 -65.93 2.26
CA ALA A 265 11.33 -66.06 0.82
C ALA A 265 12.70 -65.76 0.17
N THR A 266 12.91 -66.29 -1.03
CA THR A 266 14.15 -66.08 -1.77
C THR A 266 14.25 -64.67 -2.35
N HIS A 267 15.47 -64.16 -2.58
CA HIS A 267 15.67 -62.85 -3.21
C HIS A 267 14.98 -62.74 -4.58
N SER A 268 14.97 -63.80 -5.39
CA SER A 268 14.31 -63.78 -6.70
C SER A 268 12.79 -63.61 -6.57
N GLN A 269 12.16 -64.31 -5.63
CA GLN A 269 10.73 -64.17 -5.34
C GLN A 269 10.35 -62.74 -4.94
N VAL A 270 11.21 -62.08 -4.15
CA VAL A 270 10.91 -60.73 -3.62
C VAL A 270 11.09 -59.64 -4.67
N TRP A 271 12.10 -59.74 -5.53
CA TRP A 271 12.50 -58.64 -6.43
C TRP A 271 12.05 -58.82 -7.88
N THR A 272 11.76 -60.04 -8.32
CA THR A 272 11.57 -60.36 -9.75
C THR A 272 10.30 -61.14 -10.08
N GLU A 273 9.68 -61.84 -9.13
CA GLU A 273 8.52 -62.70 -9.38
C GLU A 273 7.20 -61.95 -9.22
N PHE A 274 6.78 -61.26 -10.28
CA PHE A 274 5.50 -60.56 -10.31
C PHE A 274 4.33 -61.54 -10.50
N THR A 275 3.24 -61.31 -9.78
CA THR A 275 1.99 -62.09 -9.89
C THR A 275 0.86 -61.23 -10.45
N SER A 276 -0.15 -61.87 -11.05
CA SER A 276 -1.29 -61.19 -11.67
C SER A 276 -2.57 -62.01 -11.48
N GLU A 277 -3.09 -62.01 -10.26
CA GLU A 277 -4.30 -62.77 -9.90
C GLU A 277 -5.60 -62.03 -10.23
N GLY A 278 -5.54 -60.74 -10.54
CA GLY A 278 -6.70 -59.93 -10.95
C GLY A 278 -7.21 -60.20 -12.38
N GLY A 279 -6.59 -61.11 -13.14
CA GLY A 279 -7.08 -61.52 -14.47
C GLY A 279 -6.82 -60.53 -15.62
N TRP A 280 -5.99 -59.51 -15.40
CA TRP A 280 -5.65 -58.51 -16.42
C TRP A 280 -4.76 -59.07 -17.54
N SER A 281 -4.88 -58.51 -18.74
CA SER A 281 -4.26 -59.06 -19.96
C SER A 281 -2.74 -58.98 -20.01
N THR A 282 -2.12 -58.10 -19.23
CA THR A 282 -0.66 -57.92 -19.21
C THR A 282 -0.17 -57.64 -17.80
N MET A 283 1.02 -58.16 -17.47
CA MET A 283 1.65 -57.94 -16.16
C MET A 283 1.84 -56.45 -15.84
N GLY A 284 2.21 -55.64 -16.85
CA GLY A 284 2.37 -54.20 -16.67
C GLY A 284 1.07 -53.51 -16.24
N LEU A 285 -0.07 -53.92 -16.80
CA LEU A 285 -1.37 -53.41 -16.39
C LEU A 285 -1.72 -53.83 -14.96
N SER A 286 -1.51 -55.10 -14.60
CA SER A 286 -1.74 -55.60 -13.24
C SER A 286 -0.93 -54.81 -12.21
N VAL A 287 0.37 -54.62 -12.45
CA VAL A 287 1.24 -53.84 -11.57
C VAL A 287 0.77 -52.39 -11.42
N LEU A 288 0.28 -51.76 -12.48
CA LEU A 288 -0.27 -50.40 -12.45
C LEU A 288 -1.61 -50.31 -11.71
N ILE A 289 -2.36 -51.40 -11.59
CA ILE A 289 -3.60 -51.45 -10.82
C ILE A 289 -3.31 -51.70 -9.35
N GLY A 290 -2.43 -52.66 -9.04
CA GLY A 290 -2.03 -52.96 -7.66
C GLY A 290 -1.16 -51.89 -6.99
N GLN A 291 -0.65 -50.91 -7.74
CA GLN A 291 0.09 -49.77 -7.18
C GLN A 291 -0.77 -48.86 -6.28
N LEU A 292 -2.09 -49.07 -6.19
CA LEU A 292 -3.00 -48.30 -5.34
C LEU A 292 -2.57 -48.31 -3.86
N THR A 293 -2.03 -49.42 -3.34
CA THR A 293 -1.39 -49.43 -2.01
C THR A 293 -0.24 -48.42 -1.97
N GLY A 294 0.69 -48.48 -2.93
CA GLY A 294 1.81 -47.54 -3.02
C GLY A 294 1.39 -46.07 -3.12
N ILE A 295 0.28 -45.76 -3.81
CA ILE A 295 -0.26 -44.39 -3.92
C ILE A 295 -0.92 -43.97 -2.60
N SER A 296 -1.82 -44.79 -2.05
CA SER A 296 -2.61 -44.44 -0.85
C SER A 296 -1.74 -44.19 0.37
N GLN A 297 -0.60 -44.89 0.51
CA GLN A 297 0.34 -44.67 1.60
C GLN A 297 1.11 -43.34 1.52
N GLN A 298 1.14 -42.72 0.34
CA GLN A 298 1.84 -41.45 0.19
C GLN A 298 0.95 -40.27 0.52
N VAL A 299 -0.37 -40.39 0.46
CA VAL A 299 -1.34 -39.29 0.57
C VAL A 299 -1.61 -38.91 2.05
N GLY A 300 -1.97 -37.65 2.32
CA GLY A 300 -2.42 -37.18 3.66
C GLY A 300 -1.39 -36.38 4.47
N LEU A 301 -0.19 -36.15 3.94
CA LEU A 301 0.86 -35.33 4.58
C LEU A 301 0.46 -33.86 4.78
N ASP A 302 -0.52 -33.39 4.02
CA ASP A 302 -1.15 -32.08 4.16
C ASP A 302 -2.00 -31.93 5.42
N THR A 303 -2.13 -32.96 6.26
CA THR A 303 -2.62 -32.83 7.65
C THR A 303 -1.95 -31.66 8.37
N ALA A 304 -0.65 -31.44 8.13
CA ALA A 304 0.11 -30.32 8.70
C ALA A 304 -0.52 -28.96 8.35
N ALA A 305 -0.93 -28.78 7.09
CA ALA A 305 -1.46 -27.52 6.59
C ALA A 305 -2.80 -27.16 7.24
N HIS A 306 -3.65 -28.15 7.54
CA HIS A 306 -4.92 -27.92 8.23
C HIS A 306 -4.74 -27.44 9.68
N MET A 307 -3.57 -27.67 10.28
CA MET A 307 -3.21 -27.19 11.61
C MET A 307 -2.46 -25.84 11.60
N SER A 308 -2.30 -25.19 10.44
CA SER A 308 -1.47 -23.98 10.30
C SER A 308 -1.86 -22.84 11.24
N GLU A 309 -3.15 -22.67 11.55
CA GLU A 309 -3.63 -21.61 12.46
C GLU A 309 -3.31 -21.86 13.94
N GLU A 310 -2.88 -23.08 14.28
CA GLU A 310 -2.49 -23.50 15.64
C GLU A 310 -0.97 -23.74 15.78
N VAL A 311 -0.20 -23.52 14.72
CA VAL A 311 1.26 -23.72 14.70
C VAL A 311 1.98 -22.39 14.74
N ARG A 312 2.91 -22.20 15.68
CA ARG A 312 3.72 -20.98 15.76
C ARG A 312 4.74 -20.91 14.62
N ASN A 313 4.90 -19.71 14.03
CA ASN A 313 5.75 -19.47 12.86
C ASN A 313 5.39 -20.42 11.69
N ALA A 314 4.11 -20.43 11.33
CA ALA A 314 3.52 -21.47 10.48
C ALA A 314 4.14 -21.50 9.08
N SER A 315 4.41 -20.34 8.47
CA SER A 315 5.07 -20.22 7.16
C SER A 315 6.41 -20.96 7.06
N ALA A 316 7.12 -21.14 8.17
CA ALA A 316 8.41 -21.85 8.19
C ALA A 316 8.30 -23.25 8.82
N SER A 317 7.42 -23.44 9.81
CA SER A 317 7.30 -24.70 10.54
C SER A 317 6.53 -25.77 9.76
N ILE A 318 5.44 -25.40 9.07
CA ILE A 318 4.60 -26.35 8.32
C ILE A 318 5.37 -27.00 7.17
N PRO A 319 6.07 -26.24 6.29
CA PRO A 319 6.81 -26.84 5.18
C PRO A 319 7.89 -27.82 5.65
N LYS A 320 8.61 -27.46 6.72
CA LYS A 320 9.65 -28.31 7.31
C LYS A 320 9.06 -29.60 7.89
N ALA A 321 7.97 -29.50 8.64
CA ALA A 321 7.28 -30.67 9.20
C ALA A 321 6.82 -31.62 8.10
N MET A 322 6.22 -31.11 7.01
CA MET A 322 5.83 -31.94 5.86
C MET A 322 7.03 -32.69 5.28
N LEU A 323 8.14 -32.01 4.99
CA LEU A 323 9.30 -32.66 4.37
C LEU A 323 10.01 -33.65 5.31
N TYR A 324 10.15 -33.33 6.60
CA TYR A 324 10.75 -34.24 7.57
C TYR A 324 9.93 -35.51 7.73
N ILE A 325 8.60 -35.37 7.87
CA ILE A 325 7.74 -36.54 8.05
C ILE A 325 7.59 -37.33 6.76
N TYR A 326 7.64 -36.69 5.60
CA TYR A 326 7.64 -37.40 4.32
C TYR A 326 8.81 -38.39 4.20
N ILE A 327 10.02 -37.94 4.54
CA ILE A 327 11.22 -38.80 4.54
C ILE A 327 11.11 -39.84 5.66
N CYS A 328 10.70 -39.45 6.86
CA CYS A 328 10.53 -40.36 8.00
C CYS A 328 9.56 -41.51 7.68
N ASN A 329 8.41 -41.19 7.08
CA ASN A 329 7.39 -42.17 6.71
C ASN A 329 7.95 -43.18 5.72
N PHE A 330 8.70 -42.74 4.70
CA PHE A 330 9.32 -43.65 3.75
C PHE A 330 10.38 -44.55 4.41
N VAL A 331 11.25 -43.97 5.25
CA VAL A 331 12.31 -44.71 5.96
C VAL A 331 11.76 -45.78 6.91
N LEU A 332 10.58 -45.57 7.50
CA LEU A 332 9.93 -46.58 8.34
C LEU A 332 9.13 -47.57 7.50
N MET A 333 8.28 -47.08 6.59
CA MET A 333 7.38 -47.91 5.80
C MET A 333 8.11 -48.86 4.85
N PHE A 334 9.13 -48.39 4.12
CA PHE A 334 9.78 -49.21 3.09
C PHE A 334 10.44 -50.47 3.68
N PRO A 335 11.24 -50.41 4.75
CA PRO A 335 11.76 -51.62 5.40
C PRO A 335 10.67 -52.50 6.02
N ALA A 336 9.55 -51.93 6.51
CA ALA A 336 8.43 -52.73 7.01
C ALA A 336 7.78 -53.55 5.88
N PHE A 337 7.54 -52.95 4.73
CA PHE A 337 6.99 -53.64 3.56
C PHE A 337 7.97 -54.66 3.01
N LEU A 338 9.26 -54.32 2.95
CA LEU A 338 10.31 -55.25 2.56
C LEU A 338 10.36 -56.47 3.50
N THR A 339 10.24 -56.24 4.80
CA THR A 339 10.18 -57.31 5.82
C THR A 339 9.00 -58.24 5.56
N VAL A 340 7.79 -57.70 5.34
CA VAL A 340 6.63 -58.53 5.01
C VAL A 340 6.84 -59.29 3.70
N CYS A 341 7.37 -58.66 2.64
CA CYS A 341 7.64 -59.36 1.38
C CYS A 341 8.63 -60.52 1.54
N TYR A 342 9.66 -60.36 2.36
CA TYR A 342 10.60 -61.45 2.66
C TYR A 342 10.00 -62.54 3.55
N HIS A 343 8.99 -62.24 4.37
CA HIS A 343 8.47 -63.17 5.37
C HIS A 343 7.03 -63.62 5.13
N VAL A 344 6.50 -63.38 3.92
CA VAL A 344 5.32 -64.05 3.37
C VAL A 344 5.82 -65.14 2.41
N PRO A 345 5.93 -66.41 2.83
CA PRO A 345 6.37 -67.49 1.95
C PRO A 345 5.32 -67.86 0.87
N ASP A 346 4.03 -67.75 1.22
CA ASP A 346 2.90 -68.05 0.35
C ASP A 346 1.91 -66.87 0.38
N ILE A 347 1.72 -66.23 -0.78
CA ILE A 347 0.86 -65.05 -0.91
C ILE A 347 -0.61 -65.45 -0.80
N ASP A 348 -1.01 -66.57 -1.39
CA ASP A 348 -2.40 -67.01 -1.41
C ASP A 348 -2.85 -67.44 -0.01
N ALA A 349 -1.98 -68.12 0.74
CA ALA A 349 -2.23 -68.43 2.14
C ALA A 349 -2.35 -67.14 2.99
N ALA A 350 -1.55 -66.12 2.71
CA ALA A 350 -1.61 -64.85 3.43
C ALA A 350 -2.88 -64.04 3.12
N LEU A 351 -3.33 -64.05 1.85
CA LEU A 351 -4.55 -63.40 1.41
C LEU A 351 -5.83 -64.12 1.90
N SER A 352 -5.74 -65.42 2.14
CA SER A 352 -6.85 -66.25 2.65
C SER A 352 -6.88 -66.40 4.19
N ASP A 353 -5.96 -65.75 4.91
CA ASP A 353 -5.89 -65.80 6.37
C ASP A 353 -7.21 -65.31 7.01
N SER A 354 -7.63 -65.97 8.09
CA SER A 354 -8.90 -65.70 8.80
C SER A 354 -9.00 -64.27 9.35
N THR A 355 -7.86 -63.61 9.58
CA THR A 355 -7.80 -62.21 10.05
C THR A 355 -7.94 -61.20 8.92
N THR A 356 -8.00 -61.64 7.66
CA THR A 356 -8.11 -60.81 6.45
C THR A 356 -6.93 -59.90 6.16
N TYR A 357 -5.85 -59.97 6.96
CA TYR A 357 -4.67 -59.11 6.84
C TYR A 357 -3.38 -59.92 6.69
N PRO A 358 -2.71 -59.87 5.52
CA PRO A 358 -1.46 -60.60 5.29
C PRO A 358 -0.34 -60.28 6.27
N ALA A 359 -0.28 -59.06 6.81
CA ALA A 359 0.71 -58.68 7.81
C ALA A 359 0.53 -59.42 9.16
N ILE A 360 -0.69 -59.82 9.52
CA ILE A 360 -0.96 -60.60 10.73
C ILE A 360 -0.55 -62.06 10.51
N TYR A 361 -0.77 -62.59 9.30
CA TYR A 361 -0.30 -63.92 8.91
C TYR A 361 1.22 -64.06 9.11
N VAL A 362 2.02 -63.05 8.72
CA VAL A 362 3.47 -63.04 8.99
C VAL A 362 3.78 -63.06 10.49
N LEU A 363 3.09 -62.22 11.29
CA LEU A 363 3.30 -62.22 12.74
C LEU A 363 3.00 -63.60 13.37
N ARG A 364 1.94 -64.27 12.94
CA ARG A 364 1.56 -65.61 13.44
C ARG A 364 2.60 -66.69 13.12
N GLN A 365 3.40 -66.51 12.06
CA GLN A 365 4.53 -67.40 11.77
C GLN A 365 5.77 -67.10 12.62
N SER A 366 5.87 -65.87 13.11
CA SER A 366 7.06 -65.36 13.80
C SER A 366 7.03 -65.59 15.31
N MET A 367 5.83 -65.64 15.90
CA MET A 367 5.65 -65.65 17.35
C MET A 367 4.36 -66.35 17.79
N SER A 368 4.24 -66.66 19.08
CA SER A 368 3.03 -67.30 19.63
C SER A 368 1.82 -66.35 19.61
N PRO A 369 0.57 -66.87 19.64
CA PRO A 369 -0.65 -66.05 19.63
C PRO A 369 -0.70 -64.98 20.74
N ALA A 370 -0.13 -65.28 21.91
CA ALA A 370 -0.03 -64.33 23.01
C ALA A 370 0.84 -63.10 22.65
N TRP A 371 1.99 -63.33 21.99
CA TRP A 371 2.85 -62.24 21.54
C TRP A 371 2.27 -61.46 20.36
N VAL A 372 1.61 -62.15 19.42
CA VAL A 372 0.84 -61.49 18.34
C VAL A 372 -0.18 -60.53 18.95
N THR A 373 -0.91 -60.99 19.98
CA THR A 373 -1.90 -60.17 20.70
C THR A 373 -1.26 -58.93 21.31
N VAL A 374 -0.11 -59.07 22.00
CA VAL A 374 0.60 -57.92 22.60
C VAL A 374 0.97 -56.88 21.53
N VAL A 375 1.55 -57.31 20.41
CA VAL A 375 1.93 -56.41 19.31
C VAL A 375 0.70 -55.72 18.71
N LEU A 376 -0.38 -56.45 18.45
CA LEU A 376 -1.62 -55.89 17.91
C LEU A 376 -2.29 -54.92 18.88
N VAL A 377 -2.27 -55.17 20.19
CA VAL A 377 -2.80 -54.23 21.20
C VAL A 377 -2.01 -52.92 21.18
N ILE A 378 -0.69 -52.98 21.08
CA ILE A 378 0.15 -51.77 20.96
C ILE A 378 -0.22 -50.99 19.69
N ILE A 379 -0.36 -51.67 18.55
CA ILE A 379 -0.80 -51.07 17.28
C ILE A 379 -2.19 -50.43 17.42
N VAL A 380 -3.15 -51.10 18.07
CA VAL A 380 -4.49 -50.57 18.31
C VAL A 380 -4.45 -49.29 19.14
N ILE A 381 -3.64 -49.26 20.21
CA ILE A 381 -3.48 -48.06 21.05
C ILE A 381 -2.89 -46.89 20.23
N LEU A 382 -1.89 -47.17 19.40
CA LEU A 382 -1.30 -46.16 18.51
C LEU A 382 -2.28 -45.66 17.45
N ASN A 383 -3.08 -46.56 16.86
CA ASN A 383 -4.12 -46.19 15.90
C ASN A 383 -5.25 -45.37 16.56
N ILE A 384 -5.62 -45.64 17.81
CA ILE A 384 -6.56 -44.79 18.56
C ILE A 384 -5.96 -43.38 18.76
N ALA A 385 -4.69 -43.30 19.14
CA ALA A 385 -3.99 -42.02 19.27
C ALA A 385 -3.90 -41.27 17.92
N SER A 386 -3.63 -41.99 16.83
CA SER A 386 -3.68 -41.48 15.46
C SER A 386 -5.03 -40.88 15.12
N ASN A 387 -6.13 -41.59 15.38
CA ASN A 387 -7.49 -41.12 15.10
C ASN A 387 -7.90 -39.89 15.93
N ILE A 388 -7.43 -39.74 17.17
CA ILE A 388 -7.64 -38.50 17.96
C ILE A 388 -7.05 -37.28 17.24
N VAL A 389 -5.83 -37.44 16.76
CA VAL A 389 -5.05 -36.40 16.09
C VAL A 389 -5.61 -36.14 14.69
N TYR A 390 -5.96 -37.18 13.95
CA TYR A 390 -6.58 -37.08 12.62
C TYR A 390 -7.94 -36.36 12.69
N LEU A 391 -8.83 -36.74 13.61
CA LEU A 391 -10.12 -36.06 13.83
C LEU A 391 -9.93 -34.57 14.16
N THR A 392 -8.86 -34.22 14.87
CA THR A 392 -8.50 -32.83 15.12
C THR A 392 -8.29 -32.10 13.80
N ALA A 393 -7.46 -32.61 12.88
CA ALA A 393 -7.24 -31.99 11.57
C ALA A 393 -8.51 -31.94 10.70
N VAL A 394 -9.28 -33.04 10.66
CA VAL A 394 -10.56 -33.14 9.92
C VAL A 394 -11.52 -32.03 10.34
N SER A 395 -11.60 -31.75 11.65
CA SER A 395 -12.47 -30.68 12.15
C SER A 395 -12.02 -29.29 11.72
N ARG A 396 -10.72 -29.06 11.48
CA ARG A 396 -10.17 -27.77 11.04
C ARG A 396 -10.40 -27.52 9.56
N ASP A 397 -10.27 -28.55 8.72
CA ASP A 397 -10.65 -28.49 7.31
C ASP A 397 -12.13 -28.12 7.15
N LEU A 398 -13.01 -28.87 7.83
CA LEU A 398 -14.46 -28.64 7.79
C LEU A 398 -14.84 -27.24 8.32
N PHE A 399 -14.21 -26.82 9.42
CA PHE A 399 -14.38 -25.48 10.00
C PHE A 399 -13.95 -24.38 9.04
N ALA A 400 -12.77 -24.50 8.42
CA ALA A 400 -12.23 -23.48 7.54
C ALA A 400 -13.15 -23.27 6.33
N PHE A 401 -13.60 -24.35 5.70
CA PHE A 401 -14.50 -24.25 4.56
C PHE A 401 -15.90 -23.71 4.95
N ALA A 402 -16.40 -24.07 6.13
CA ALA A 402 -17.63 -23.49 6.69
C ALA A 402 -17.49 -21.99 7.01
N ARG A 403 -16.33 -21.55 7.53
CA ARG A 403 -16.03 -20.13 7.80
C ARG A 403 -16.14 -19.28 6.54
N ASP A 404 -15.77 -19.86 5.39
CA ASP A 404 -15.86 -19.21 4.08
C ASP A 404 -17.23 -19.41 3.38
N LYS A 405 -18.23 -19.91 4.11
CA LYS A 405 -19.60 -20.16 3.66
C LYS A 405 -19.70 -21.21 2.53
N GLY A 406 -18.75 -22.14 2.47
CA GLY A 406 -18.71 -23.22 1.47
C GLY A 406 -19.74 -24.33 1.68
N LEU A 407 -20.24 -24.50 2.91
CA LEU A 407 -21.09 -25.63 3.32
C LEU A 407 -22.51 -25.20 3.73
N PRO A 408 -23.49 -26.11 3.69
CA PRO A 408 -24.75 -25.91 4.42
C PRO A 408 -24.47 -25.76 5.92
N PHE A 409 -25.34 -25.03 6.63
CA PHE A 409 -25.20 -24.76 8.08
C PHE A 409 -23.86 -24.13 8.48
N SER A 410 -23.19 -23.44 7.56
CA SER A 410 -21.89 -22.76 7.79
C SER A 410 -21.86 -21.92 9.07
N LYS A 411 -22.96 -21.24 9.43
CA LYS A 411 -23.07 -20.43 10.66
C LYS A 411 -22.86 -21.23 11.95
N TRP A 412 -23.24 -22.51 11.98
CA TRP A 412 -23.06 -23.38 13.15
C TRP A 412 -21.70 -24.07 13.12
N LEU A 413 -21.26 -24.50 11.93
CA LEU A 413 -20.00 -25.21 11.73
C LEU A 413 -18.76 -24.33 11.92
N SER A 414 -18.85 -23.03 11.59
CA SER A 414 -17.76 -22.07 11.72
C SER A 414 -17.59 -21.51 13.14
N VAL A 415 -18.27 -22.05 14.15
CA VAL A 415 -18.19 -21.53 15.52
C VAL A 415 -17.03 -22.18 16.25
N VAL A 416 -16.17 -21.33 16.83
CA VAL A 416 -15.09 -21.74 17.74
C VAL A 416 -15.62 -21.70 19.18
N HIS A 417 -15.41 -22.77 19.93
CA HIS A 417 -15.88 -22.85 21.32
C HIS A 417 -15.20 -21.78 22.20
N PRO A 418 -15.93 -21.02 23.03
CA PRO A 418 -15.40 -19.84 23.72
C PRO A 418 -14.25 -20.15 24.68
N THR A 419 -14.33 -21.26 25.43
CA THR A 419 -13.30 -21.65 26.43
C THR A 419 -12.22 -22.60 25.89
N ARG A 420 -12.60 -23.59 25.07
CA ARG A 420 -11.65 -24.57 24.49
C ARG A 420 -10.88 -24.03 23.28
N LYS A 421 -11.40 -23.00 22.61
CA LYS A 421 -10.78 -22.35 21.43
C LYS A 421 -10.53 -23.32 20.26
N ILE A 422 -11.46 -24.26 20.06
CA ILE A 422 -11.47 -25.25 18.97
C ILE A 422 -12.85 -25.29 18.30
N PRO A 423 -12.95 -25.72 17.03
CA PRO A 423 -14.23 -25.88 16.33
C PRO A 423 -14.95 -27.18 16.76
N GLN A 424 -15.56 -27.15 17.95
CA GLN A 424 -16.22 -28.33 18.52
C GLN A 424 -17.42 -28.81 17.67
N ASN A 425 -18.19 -27.89 17.08
CA ASN A 425 -19.34 -28.25 16.24
C ASN A 425 -18.91 -29.04 15.00
N ALA A 426 -17.83 -28.62 14.35
CA ALA A 426 -17.24 -29.35 13.24
C ALA A 426 -16.76 -30.74 13.67
N SER A 427 -16.10 -30.85 14.84
CA SER A 427 -15.65 -32.14 15.40
C SER A 427 -16.83 -33.09 15.66
N THR A 428 -17.93 -32.58 16.24
CA THR A 428 -19.15 -33.36 16.51
C THR A 428 -19.80 -33.85 15.21
N LEU A 429 -19.89 -33.00 14.18
CA LEU A 429 -20.45 -33.41 12.89
C LEU A 429 -19.56 -34.47 12.21
N SER A 430 -18.23 -34.30 12.22
CA SER A 430 -17.31 -35.29 11.65
C SER A 430 -17.36 -36.64 12.35
N CYS A 431 -17.54 -36.66 13.67
CA CYS A 431 -17.81 -37.87 14.43
C CYS A 431 -19.12 -38.54 13.97
N GLY A 432 -20.21 -37.78 13.83
CA GLY A 432 -21.48 -38.27 13.33
C GLY A 432 -21.39 -38.84 11.91
N ILE A 433 -20.67 -38.17 11.01
CA ILE A 433 -20.44 -38.64 9.63
C ILE A 433 -19.68 -39.97 9.63
N ALA A 434 -18.62 -40.09 10.43
CA ALA A 434 -17.85 -41.33 10.51
C ALA A 434 -18.69 -42.51 11.04
N ILE A 435 -19.54 -42.27 12.05
CA ILE A 435 -20.49 -43.26 12.57
C ILE A 435 -21.46 -43.70 11.46
N CYS A 436 -22.05 -42.75 10.72
CA CYS A 436 -22.95 -43.06 9.60
C CYS A 436 -22.25 -43.84 8.48
N LEU A 437 -21.00 -43.50 8.15
CA LEU A 437 -20.24 -44.21 7.12
C LEU A 437 -19.88 -45.63 7.58
N ALA A 438 -19.53 -45.83 8.85
CA ALA A 438 -19.24 -47.16 9.39
C ALA A 438 -20.47 -48.10 9.43
N LEU A 439 -21.70 -47.57 9.42
CA LEU A 439 -22.92 -48.38 9.27
C LEU A 439 -23.02 -49.06 7.90
N ILE A 440 -22.40 -48.49 6.85
CA ILE A 440 -22.40 -49.08 5.51
C ILE A 440 -21.78 -50.48 5.54
N TYR A 441 -20.78 -50.70 6.39
CA TYR A 441 -20.09 -51.99 6.53
C TYR A 441 -21.04 -53.12 6.94
N VAL A 442 -22.07 -52.83 7.75
CA VAL A 442 -23.07 -53.82 8.18
C VAL A 442 -23.89 -54.31 6.98
N GLY A 443 -24.22 -53.42 6.04
CA GLY A 443 -24.98 -53.76 4.84
C GLY A 443 -24.11 -54.34 3.72
N SER A 444 -22.93 -53.77 3.49
CA SER A 444 -21.99 -54.19 2.45
C SER A 444 -20.55 -53.79 2.79
N PRO A 445 -19.70 -54.78 3.14
CA PRO A 445 -18.25 -54.56 3.30
C PRO A 445 -17.59 -53.96 2.05
N VAL A 446 -18.00 -54.41 0.87
CA VAL A 446 -17.50 -53.90 -0.42
C VAL A 446 -17.77 -52.41 -0.57
N ALA A 447 -19.00 -51.97 -0.25
CA ALA A 447 -19.38 -50.56 -0.36
C ALA A 447 -18.59 -49.69 0.63
N PHE A 448 -18.26 -50.23 1.81
CA PHE A 448 -17.41 -49.55 2.79
C PHE A 448 -15.95 -49.47 2.31
N TYR A 449 -15.37 -50.56 1.79
CA TYR A 449 -13.99 -50.56 1.31
C TYR A 449 -13.73 -49.56 0.16
N ALA A 450 -14.76 -49.23 -0.62
CA ALA A 450 -14.69 -48.18 -1.62
C ALA A 450 -14.37 -46.79 -1.04
N ILE A 451 -14.62 -46.55 0.25
CA ILE A 451 -14.28 -45.31 0.96
C ILE A 451 -12.76 -45.11 1.03
N ASN A 452 -11.96 -46.18 1.06
CA ASN A 452 -10.49 -46.08 1.07
C ASN A 452 -9.95 -45.50 -0.24
N SER A 453 -10.43 -46.00 -1.38
CA SER A 453 -10.11 -45.44 -2.70
C SER A 453 -10.68 -44.03 -2.85
N LEU A 454 -11.85 -43.75 -2.26
CA LEU A 454 -12.51 -42.44 -2.29
C LEU A 454 -11.67 -41.32 -1.62
N LEU A 455 -11.08 -41.61 -0.46
CA LEU A 455 -10.12 -40.71 0.21
C LEU A 455 -8.98 -40.33 -0.75
N THR A 456 -8.38 -41.34 -1.38
CA THR A 456 -7.19 -41.19 -2.22
C THR A 456 -7.50 -40.36 -3.48
N VAL A 457 -8.58 -40.67 -4.20
CA VAL A 457 -8.96 -39.93 -5.41
C VAL A 457 -9.31 -38.47 -5.11
N ALA A 458 -9.98 -38.21 -3.99
CA ALA A 458 -10.40 -36.87 -3.61
C ALA A 458 -9.19 -35.98 -3.25
N LEU A 459 -8.18 -36.51 -2.55
CA LEU A 459 -6.94 -35.77 -2.28
C LEU A 459 -6.10 -35.55 -3.54
N LEU A 460 -5.96 -36.55 -4.40
CA LEU A 460 -5.21 -36.41 -5.66
C LEU A 460 -5.82 -35.36 -6.60
N GLN A 461 -7.15 -35.26 -6.66
CA GLN A 461 -7.80 -34.17 -7.37
C GLN A 461 -7.42 -32.80 -6.75
N CYS A 462 -7.47 -32.68 -5.42
CA CYS A 462 -7.13 -31.42 -4.74
C CYS A 462 -5.67 -31.03 -4.98
N TYR A 463 -4.74 -31.99 -4.93
CA TYR A 463 -3.34 -31.78 -5.25
C TYR A 463 -3.17 -31.32 -6.71
N CYS A 464 -3.80 -32.02 -7.66
CA CYS A 464 -3.74 -31.67 -9.07
C CYS A 464 -4.26 -30.24 -9.35
N VAL A 465 -5.41 -29.87 -8.78
CA VAL A 465 -6.02 -28.55 -9.01
C VAL A 465 -5.24 -27.44 -8.31
N SER A 466 -4.87 -27.61 -7.04
CA SER A 466 -4.11 -26.60 -6.28
C SER A 466 -2.72 -26.33 -6.87
N ILE A 467 -1.98 -27.40 -7.18
CA ILE A 467 -0.65 -27.29 -7.79
C ILE A 467 -0.77 -26.75 -9.23
N GLY A 468 -1.82 -27.13 -9.97
CA GLY A 468 -2.12 -26.56 -11.28
C GLY A 468 -2.36 -25.05 -11.24
N CYS A 469 -3.07 -24.56 -10.22
CA CYS A 469 -3.33 -23.13 -10.04
C CYS A 469 -2.04 -22.35 -9.74
N VAL A 470 -1.19 -22.84 -8.83
CA VAL A 470 0.09 -22.15 -8.53
C VAL A 470 1.07 -22.24 -9.71
N LEU A 471 1.06 -23.35 -10.47
CA LEU A 471 1.83 -23.48 -11.72
C LEU A 471 1.40 -22.43 -12.74
N TRP A 472 0.09 -22.31 -12.98
CA TRP A 472 -0.46 -21.30 -13.88
C TRP A 472 -0.09 -19.89 -13.42
N ARG A 473 -0.27 -19.56 -12.13
CA ARG A 473 0.09 -18.24 -11.60
C ARG A 473 1.59 -17.96 -11.74
N ARG A 474 2.45 -18.95 -11.50
CA ARG A 474 3.89 -18.82 -11.66
C ARG A 474 4.31 -18.55 -13.11
N ILE A 475 3.62 -19.11 -14.09
CA ILE A 475 3.92 -18.93 -15.52
C ILE A 475 3.43 -17.56 -16.02
N TYR A 476 2.18 -17.19 -15.70
CA TYR A 476 1.54 -16.02 -16.31
C TYR A 476 1.62 -14.76 -15.45
N HIS A 477 1.68 -14.89 -14.12
CA HIS A 477 1.68 -13.77 -13.17
C HIS A 477 2.68 -13.98 -12.02
N PRO A 478 3.98 -14.22 -12.28
CA PRO A 478 4.94 -14.54 -11.23
C PRO A 478 5.08 -13.45 -10.17
N ALA A 479 4.86 -12.18 -10.53
CA ALA A 479 4.93 -11.04 -9.62
C ALA A 479 3.81 -10.99 -8.57
N THR A 480 2.73 -11.78 -8.74
CA THR A 480 1.60 -11.83 -7.79
C THR A 480 1.73 -12.94 -6.75
N LEU A 481 2.75 -13.79 -6.84
CA LEU A 481 2.98 -14.83 -5.84
C LEU A 481 3.43 -14.21 -4.51
N PRO A 482 2.80 -14.60 -3.37
CA PRO A 482 3.22 -14.14 -2.06
C PRO A 482 4.67 -14.58 -1.73
N PRO A 483 5.36 -13.84 -0.85
CA PRO A 483 6.67 -14.26 -0.36
C PRO A 483 6.56 -15.62 0.35
N SER A 484 7.58 -16.46 0.17
CA SER A 484 7.67 -17.80 0.75
C SER A 484 8.96 -17.95 1.55
N GLU A 485 8.87 -18.54 2.74
CA GLU A 485 10.04 -18.92 3.56
C GLU A 485 10.67 -20.24 3.06
N PHE A 486 9.91 -21.05 2.33
CA PHE A 486 10.38 -22.23 1.61
C PHE A 486 10.08 -22.04 0.12
N ALA A 487 10.98 -21.40 -0.62
CA ALA A 487 10.78 -21.09 -2.04
C ALA A 487 11.49 -22.11 -2.95
N LEU A 488 10.81 -22.61 -3.98
CA LEU A 488 11.42 -23.48 -5.01
C LEU A 488 12.30 -22.70 -6.00
N GLY A 489 12.17 -21.37 -6.01
CA GLY A 489 12.94 -20.48 -6.88
C GLY A 489 12.77 -20.87 -8.36
N LYS A 490 13.90 -21.03 -9.06
CA LYS A 490 13.95 -21.39 -10.49
C LYS A 490 13.38 -22.78 -10.78
N TRP A 491 13.41 -23.68 -9.79
CA TRP A 491 12.89 -25.04 -9.93
C TRP A 491 11.37 -25.13 -9.77
N GLY A 492 10.68 -24.03 -9.42
CA GLY A 492 9.23 -24.05 -9.23
C GLY A 492 8.47 -24.58 -10.44
N VAL A 493 8.67 -24.01 -11.64
CA VAL A 493 7.94 -24.46 -12.84
C VAL A 493 8.12 -25.97 -13.13
N PRO A 494 9.35 -26.52 -13.23
CA PRO A 494 9.52 -27.95 -13.52
C PRO A 494 8.97 -28.84 -12.40
N VAL A 495 9.16 -28.47 -11.13
CA VAL A 495 8.66 -29.25 -9.98
C VAL A 495 7.12 -29.27 -9.96
N ASN A 496 6.48 -28.10 -10.10
CA ASN A 496 5.03 -28.01 -10.14
C ASN A 496 4.43 -28.71 -11.37
N ALA A 497 5.09 -28.65 -12.54
CA ALA A 497 4.64 -29.37 -13.74
C ALA A 497 4.68 -30.89 -13.55
N LEU A 498 5.80 -31.42 -13.04
CA LEU A 498 5.92 -32.85 -12.72
C LEU A 498 4.89 -33.29 -11.68
N ALA A 499 4.65 -32.46 -10.66
CA ALA A 499 3.65 -32.73 -9.64
C ALA A 499 2.23 -32.81 -10.19
N VAL A 500 1.83 -31.91 -11.11
CA VAL A 500 0.51 -31.96 -11.77
C VAL A 500 0.39 -33.20 -12.64
N LEU A 501 1.41 -33.50 -13.44
CA LEU A 501 1.42 -34.68 -14.32
C LEU A 501 1.27 -35.97 -13.51
N TYR A 502 2.02 -36.11 -12.42
CA TYR A 502 1.94 -37.31 -11.59
C TYR A 502 0.65 -37.39 -10.77
N SER A 503 0.17 -36.27 -10.22
CA SER A 503 -1.13 -36.23 -9.51
C SER A 503 -2.26 -36.68 -10.44
N PHE A 504 -2.25 -36.24 -11.70
CA PHE A 504 -3.23 -36.66 -12.70
C PHE A 504 -3.10 -38.15 -13.06
N PHE A 505 -1.88 -38.64 -13.23
CA PHE A 505 -1.60 -40.06 -13.46
C PHE A 505 -2.11 -40.95 -12.31
N ALA A 506 -1.77 -40.61 -11.07
CA ALA A 506 -2.23 -41.35 -9.89
C ALA A 506 -3.75 -41.27 -9.75
N PHE A 507 -4.36 -40.10 -9.97
CA PHE A 507 -5.81 -39.90 -9.94
C PHE A 507 -6.54 -40.84 -10.92
N PHE A 508 -5.99 -41.04 -12.12
CA PHE A 508 -6.54 -41.96 -13.11
C PHE A 508 -6.55 -43.42 -12.62
N TRP A 509 -5.44 -43.92 -12.07
CA TRP A 509 -5.31 -45.32 -11.66
C TRP A 509 -6.15 -45.67 -10.43
N CYS A 510 -6.39 -44.73 -9.51
CA CYS A 510 -7.12 -44.98 -8.28
C CYS A 510 -8.61 -45.33 -8.46
N PHE A 511 -9.20 -45.11 -9.64
CA PHE A 511 -10.58 -45.52 -9.94
C PHE A 511 -10.70 -46.93 -10.51
N TRP A 512 -9.60 -47.58 -10.85
CA TRP A 512 -9.64 -48.89 -11.50
C TRP A 512 -10.17 -49.97 -10.55
N PRO A 513 -10.93 -50.95 -11.05
CA PRO A 513 -11.28 -52.14 -10.30
C PRO A 513 -10.04 -53.01 -10.09
N GLN A 514 -10.03 -53.80 -9.03
CA GLN A 514 -8.89 -54.66 -8.70
C GLN A 514 -8.80 -55.85 -9.67
N ALA A 515 -9.92 -56.50 -10.00
CA ALA A 515 -9.93 -57.68 -10.87
C ALA A 515 -10.88 -57.54 -12.07
N THR A 516 -10.63 -58.32 -13.12
CA THR A 516 -11.45 -58.48 -14.32
C THR A 516 -11.74 -59.98 -14.57
N PRO A 517 -12.97 -60.38 -14.95
CA PRO A 517 -14.13 -59.54 -15.24
C PRO A 517 -14.71 -58.84 -14.00
N VAL A 518 -15.16 -57.60 -14.18
CA VAL A 518 -15.63 -56.74 -13.09
C VAL A 518 -17.01 -57.21 -12.61
N THR A 519 -17.11 -57.60 -11.34
CA THR A 519 -18.37 -57.94 -10.66
C THR A 519 -18.82 -56.80 -9.75
N ALA A 520 -20.08 -56.82 -9.29
CA ALA A 520 -20.56 -55.82 -8.33
C ALA A 520 -19.77 -55.81 -7.01
N SER A 521 -19.26 -56.97 -6.58
CA SER A 521 -18.40 -57.10 -5.40
C SER A 521 -16.94 -56.67 -5.65
N GLY A 522 -16.46 -56.73 -6.89
CA GLY A 522 -15.11 -56.31 -7.28
C GLY A 522 -15.02 -54.90 -7.88
N PHE A 523 -16.15 -54.21 -8.06
CA PHE A 523 -16.18 -52.87 -8.63
C PHE A 523 -15.66 -51.82 -7.63
N ASN A 524 -14.85 -50.88 -8.12
CA ASN A 524 -14.38 -49.76 -7.31
C ASN A 524 -15.46 -48.66 -7.26
N TRP A 525 -16.33 -48.76 -6.25
CA TRP A 525 -17.46 -47.85 -6.04
C TRP A 525 -17.06 -46.40 -5.66
N SER A 526 -15.76 -46.08 -5.55
CA SER A 526 -15.32 -44.70 -5.30
C SER A 526 -15.72 -43.75 -6.43
N SER A 527 -15.73 -44.20 -7.68
CA SER A 527 -16.07 -43.38 -8.85
C SER A 527 -17.51 -42.81 -8.81
N PRO A 528 -18.58 -43.62 -8.65
CA PRO A 528 -19.93 -43.07 -8.55
C PRO A 528 -20.15 -42.24 -7.29
N ILE A 529 -19.54 -42.60 -6.16
CA ILE A 529 -19.67 -41.83 -4.91
C ILE A 529 -19.05 -40.43 -5.09
N PHE A 530 -17.85 -40.37 -5.65
CA PHE A 530 -17.14 -39.13 -5.93
C PHE A 530 -17.95 -38.21 -6.86
N VAL A 531 -18.48 -38.75 -7.96
CA VAL A 531 -19.32 -37.98 -8.90
C VAL A 531 -20.61 -37.52 -8.23
N ALA A 532 -21.27 -38.36 -7.43
CA ALA A 532 -22.51 -38.00 -6.74
C ALA A 532 -22.31 -36.83 -5.78
N VAL A 533 -21.23 -36.83 -4.99
CA VAL A 533 -20.91 -35.73 -4.08
C VAL A 533 -20.62 -34.44 -4.86
N LEU A 534 -19.89 -34.52 -5.97
CA LEU A 534 -19.65 -33.36 -6.84
C LEU A 534 -20.94 -32.81 -7.45
N VAL A 535 -21.88 -33.67 -7.85
CA VAL A 535 -23.20 -33.23 -8.34
C VAL A 535 -23.97 -32.50 -7.23
N ILE A 536 -23.97 -33.01 -6.00
CA ILE A 536 -24.60 -32.35 -4.85
C ILE A 536 -23.96 -30.98 -4.59
N ALA A 537 -22.63 -30.91 -4.59
CA ALA A 537 -21.90 -29.66 -4.45
C ALA A 537 -22.26 -28.67 -5.58
N MET A 538 -22.37 -29.15 -6.82
CA MET A 538 -22.75 -28.34 -7.98
C MET A 538 -24.17 -27.79 -7.88
N VAL A 539 -25.12 -28.60 -7.45
CA VAL A 539 -26.50 -28.16 -7.19
C VAL A 539 -26.49 -27.05 -6.15
N TYR A 540 -25.82 -27.25 -5.01
CA TYR A 540 -25.72 -26.21 -3.98
C TYR A 540 -24.99 -24.95 -4.48
N PHE A 541 -23.98 -25.10 -5.34
CA PHE A 541 -23.27 -23.98 -5.95
C PHE A 541 -24.19 -23.11 -6.81
N VAL A 542 -24.92 -23.72 -7.74
CA VAL A 542 -25.83 -23.03 -8.67
C VAL A 542 -26.94 -22.30 -7.93
N PHE A 543 -27.54 -22.94 -6.92
CA PHE A 543 -28.69 -22.34 -6.22
C PHE A 543 -28.31 -21.39 -5.09
N LYS A 544 -27.16 -21.56 -4.43
CA LYS A 544 -26.83 -20.79 -3.21
C LYS A 544 -25.39 -20.30 -3.13
N ALA A 545 -24.40 -21.17 -3.30
CA ALA A 545 -23.02 -20.81 -3.01
C ALA A 545 -22.45 -19.76 -3.97
N ARG A 546 -22.89 -19.74 -5.24
CA ARG A 546 -22.42 -18.73 -6.22
C ARG A 546 -22.60 -17.29 -5.77
N PHE A 547 -23.56 -17.03 -4.88
CA PHE A 547 -23.88 -15.70 -4.35
C PHE A 547 -23.25 -15.40 -2.98
N HIS A 548 -23.00 -16.42 -2.16
CA HIS A 548 -22.64 -16.23 -0.75
C HIS A 548 -21.23 -16.73 -0.39
N TYR A 549 -20.65 -17.61 -1.21
CA TYR A 549 -19.33 -18.18 -0.97
C TYR A 549 -18.27 -17.09 -1.05
N VAL A 550 -17.48 -16.97 0.02
CA VAL A 550 -16.46 -15.94 0.16
C VAL A 550 -15.19 -16.44 -0.49
N VAL A 551 -14.70 -15.67 -1.45
CA VAL A 551 -13.45 -15.97 -2.16
C VAL A 551 -12.43 -14.96 -1.69
N TRP A 552 -11.21 -15.42 -1.40
CA TRP A 552 -10.14 -14.52 -1.04
C TRP A 552 -9.72 -13.70 -2.26
N ARG A 553 -9.58 -12.38 -2.12
CA ARG A 553 -9.00 -11.52 -3.16
C ARG A 553 -8.00 -10.57 -2.49
N PRO A 554 -6.77 -10.47 -3.00
CA PRO A 554 -5.87 -9.44 -2.52
C PRO A 554 -6.49 -8.09 -2.88
N ILE A 555 -6.66 -7.23 -1.88
CA ILE A 555 -7.09 -5.85 -2.12
C ILE A 555 -6.08 -5.25 -3.11
N PRO A 556 -6.52 -4.64 -4.23
CA PRO A 556 -5.60 -4.04 -5.19
C PRO A 556 -4.65 -3.11 -4.45
N ILE A 557 -3.34 -3.26 -4.68
CA ILE A 557 -2.31 -2.45 -4.02
C ILE A 557 -2.64 -0.96 -4.16
N ALA A 558 -3.24 -0.54 -5.28
CA ALA A 558 -3.73 0.83 -5.48
C ALA A 558 -4.79 1.27 -4.46
N VAL A 559 -5.75 0.42 -4.10
CA VAL A 559 -6.77 0.71 -3.07
C VAL A 559 -6.17 0.67 -1.68
N GLY A 560 -5.27 -0.28 -1.41
CA GLY A 560 -4.53 -0.35 -0.14
C GLY A 560 -3.62 0.86 0.08
N VAL A 561 -2.90 1.29 -0.96
CA VAL A 561 -2.06 2.50 -0.97
C VAL A 561 -2.92 3.75 -0.91
N ALA A 562 -4.06 3.80 -1.60
CA ALA A 562 -5.00 4.92 -1.49
C ALA A 562 -5.60 5.03 -0.08
N PHE A 563 -5.97 3.90 0.53
CA PHE A 563 -6.45 3.85 1.91
C PHE A 563 -5.37 4.25 2.90
N LEU A 564 -4.16 3.70 2.80
CA LEU A 564 -3.04 4.09 3.66
C LEU A 564 -2.65 5.54 3.45
N GLY A 565 -2.67 6.05 2.22
CA GLY A 565 -2.44 7.44 1.89
C GLY A 565 -3.51 8.36 2.49
N ALA A 566 -4.79 8.02 2.32
CA ALA A 566 -5.92 8.77 2.88
C ALA A 566 -5.94 8.70 4.42
N PHE A 567 -5.65 7.54 5.00
CA PHE A 567 -5.56 7.34 6.44
C PHE A 567 -4.38 8.10 7.03
N GLN A 568 -3.21 8.09 6.38
CA GLN A 568 -2.05 8.87 6.79
C GLN A 568 -2.33 10.38 6.67
N LEU A 569 -2.98 10.83 5.59
CA LEU A 569 -3.41 12.22 5.41
C LEU A 569 -4.42 12.64 6.50
N TYR A 570 -5.39 11.79 6.80
CA TYR A 570 -6.35 12.01 7.88
C TYR A 570 -5.66 12.09 9.25
N ARG A 571 -4.72 11.17 9.53
CA ARG A 571 -3.93 11.14 10.77
C ARG A 571 -3.03 12.37 10.92
N ILE A 572 -2.48 12.87 9.81
CA ILE A 572 -1.72 14.13 9.77
C ILE A 572 -2.64 15.31 10.06
N GLN A 573 -3.79 15.41 9.39
CA GLN A 573 -4.76 16.49 9.62
C GLN A 573 -5.30 16.52 11.05
N GLN A 574 -5.58 15.35 11.64
CA GLN A 574 -6.01 15.23 13.04
C GLN A 574 -4.91 15.66 14.02
N ARG A 575 -3.65 15.25 13.78
CA ARG A 575 -2.50 15.70 14.60
C ARG A 575 -2.31 17.21 14.54
N GLU A 576 -2.58 17.82 13.39
CA GLU A 576 -2.51 19.27 13.25
C GLU A 576 -3.65 19.97 14.01
N ARG A 577 -4.90 19.50 13.89
CA ARG A 577 -6.04 20.05 14.66
C ARG A 577 -5.84 19.94 16.17
N ARG A 578 -5.32 18.81 16.66
CA ARG A 578 -5.07 18.61 18.10
C ARG A 578 -3.95 19.52 18.63
N LYS A 579 -2.91 19.75 17.81
CA LYS A 579 -1.85 20.72 18.13
C LYS A 579 -2.39 22.15 18.14
N GLU A 580 -3.26 22.51 17.19
CA GLU A 580 -3.92 23.82 17.16
C GLU A 580 -4.83 24.04 18.38
N GLU A 581 -5.57 23.02 18.83
CA GLU A 581 -6.40 23.07 20.04
C GLU A 581 -5.57 23.15 21.33
N GLU A 582 -4.48 22.37 21.45
CA GLU A 582 -3.55 22.43 22.58
C GLU A 582 -2.83 23.79 22.63
N GLU A 583 -2.40 24.34 21.48
CA GLU A 583 -1.79 25.67 21.38
C GLU A 583 -2.79 26.79 21.72
N TRP A 584 -4.07 26.65 21.34
CA TRP A 584 -5.14 27.59 21.72
C TRP A 584 -5.42 27.56 23.22
N ARG A 585 -5.48 26.38 23.84
CA ARG A 585 -5.67 26.22 25.29
C ARG A 585 -4.50 26.81 26.09
N ASN A 586 -3.27 26.52 25.70
CA ASN A 586 -2.08 27.08 26.34
C ASN A 586 -2.05 28.61 26.23
N ARG A 587 -2.46 29.17 25.08
CA ARG A 587 -2.57 30.62 24.86
C ARG A 587 -3.66 31.27 25.74
N ALA A 588 -4.74 30.55 26.03
CA ALA A 588 -5.83 31.04 26.87
C ALA A 588 -5.52 30.97 28.38
N GLU A 589 -4.77 29.95 28.81
CA GLU A 589 -4.45 29.72 30.23
C GLU A 589 -3.22 30.51 30.73
N HIS A 590 -2.23 30.80 29.87
CA HIS A 590 -0.95 31.43 30.27
C HIS A 590 -0.56 32.62 29.36
N PRO A 591 -1.30 33.75 29.40
CA PRO A 591 -1.06 34.89 28.50
C PRO A 591 0.31 35.56 28.71
N GLU A 592 0.81 35.65 29.95
CA GLU A 592 2.09 36.31 30.28
C GLU A 592 3.34 35.49 29.85
N GLU A 593 3.20 34.17 29.76
CA GLU A 593 4.26 33.26 29.30
C GLU A 593 4.42 33.33 27.77
N TYR A 594 3.34 33.62 27.04
CA TYR A 594 3.33 33.74 25.58
C TYR A 594 4.08 34.99 25.09
N GLU A 595 3.95 36.11 25.81
CA GLU A 595 4.67 37.36 25.52
C GLU A 595 6.20 37.23 25.70
N THR A 596 6.65 36.30 26.54
CA THR A 596 8.07 36.13 26.90
C THR A 596 8.76 34.92 26.24
N THR A 597 8.03 33.84 25.94
CA THR A 597 8.62 32.56 25.45
C THR A 597 8.44 32.25 23.96
N GLY A 598 7.64 33.02 23.21
CA GLY A 598 7.62 32.94 21.74
C GLY A 598 7.09 31.61 21.17
N LEU A 599 5.95 31.12 21.66
CA LEU A 599 5.21 30.02 21.04
C LEU A 599 4.69 30.39 19.63
N ARG A 600 4.41 29.37 18.81
CA ARG A 600 4.20 29.48 17.36
C ARG A 600 3.07 30.46 16.99
N PRO A 601 3.26 31.29 15.94
CA PRO A 601 2.25 32.24 15.48
C PRO A 601 1.03 31.52 14.88
N LYS A 602 -0.13 32.20 14.84
CA LYS A 602 -1.33 31.67 14.17
C LYS A 602 -1.02 31.36 12.70
N ARG A 603 -1.27 30.11 12.27
CA ARG A 603 -1.10 29.69 10.88
C ARG A 603 -1.97 30.54 9.94
N ARG A 604 -1.36 31.07 8.87
CA ARG A 604 -2.10 31.78 7.81
C ARG A 604 -3.20 30.89 7.22
N LYS A 605 -4.38 31.46 7.00
CA LYS A 605 -5.46 30.77 6.28
C LYS A 605 -4.98 30.45 4.86
N ARG A 606 -4.99 29.17 4.49
CA ARG A 606 -4.57 28.72 3.17
C ARG A 606 -5.57 29.22 2.13
N ILE A 607 -5.05 29.91 1.14
CA ILE A 607 -5.81 30.41 0.00
C ILE A 607 -6.00 29.26 -0.98
N VAL A 608 -7.26 28.89 -1.25
CA VAL A 608 -7.60 27.86 -2.23
C VAL A 608 -7.92 28.55 -3.55
N PRO A 609 -7.11 28.37 -4.61
CA PRO A 609 -7.43 28.93 -5.91
C PRO A 609 -8.72 28.33 -6.47
N SER A 610 -9.64 29.17 -6.95
CA SER A 610 -10.77 28.74 -7.77
C SER A 610 -10.26 28.39 -9.18
N GLY A 611 -10.70 27.27 -9.76
CA GLY A 611 -10.20 26.82 -11.06
C GLY A 611 -10.59 25.39 -11.44
N PRO A 612 -10.07 24.87 -12.57
CA PRO A 612 -10.31 23.49 -13.01
C PRO A 612 -9.95 22.48 -11.92
N TRP A 613 -10.58 21.30 -11.93
CA TRP A 613 -10.38 20.25 -10.92
C TRP A 613 -8.89 19.88 -10.71
N SER A 614 -8.04 20.02 -11.73
CA SER A 614 -6.59 19.82 -11.62
C SER A 614 -5.90 20.82 -10.69
N VAL A 615 -6.36 22.07 -10.67
CA VAL A 615 -5.89 23.15 -9.77
C VAL A 615 -6.37 22.89 -8.34
N GLN A 616 -7.60 22.43 -8.17
CA GLN A 616 -8.15 22.05 -6.86
C GLN A 616 -7.40 20.87 -6.24
N ILE A 617 -7.00 19.88 -7.04
CA ILE A 617 -6.15 18.80 -6.55
C ILE A 617 -4.76 19.33 -6.17
N MET A 618 -4.13 20.14 -7.03
CA MET A 618 -2.82 20.73 -6.71
C MET A 618 -2.84 21.56 -5.42
N SER A 619 -3.92 22.28 -5.14
CA SER A 619 -4.05 23.07 -3.90
C SER A 619 -4.25 22.22 -2.65
N THR A 620 -4.65 20.93 -2.76
CA THR A 620 -4.69 20.01 -1.61
C THR A 620 -3.33 19.38 -1.28
N ILE A 621 -2.38 19.41 -2.22
CA ILE A 621 -1.04 18.82 -2.05
C ILE A 621 -0.18 19.73 -1.16
N PRO A 622 0.60 19.19 -0.20
CA PRO A 622 1.50 19.98 0.64
C PRO A 622 2.78 20.39 -0.12
N LEU A 623 2.64 21.29 -1.09
CA LEU A 623 3.71 21.66 -2.04
C LEU A 623 4.98 22.16 -1.36
N LYS A 624 4.88 22.96 -0.28
CA LYS A 624 6.05 23.36 0.52
C LYS A 624 6.79 22.18 1.15
N ALA A 625 6.06 21.21 1.70
CA ALA A 625 6.68 20.03 2.29
C ALA A 625 7.39 19.20 1.22
N LEU A 626 6.75 19.00 0.06
CA LEU A 626 7.35 18.32 -1.08
C LEU A 626 8.61 19.05 -1.59
N SER A 627 8.57 20.38 -1.72
CA SER A 627 9.74 21.17 -2.12
C SER A 627 10.88 21.09 -1.10
N ARG A 628 10.59 21.06 0.22
CA ARG A 628 11.60 20.83 1.26
C ARG A 628 12.20 19.42 1.18
N TYR A 629 11.38 18.39 1.00
CA TYR A 629 11.87 17.02 0.80
C TYR A 629 12.70 16.91 -0.47
N TRP A 630 12.30 17.60 -1.54
CA TRP A 630 13.04 17.63 -2.80
C TRP A 630 14.39 18.34 -2.64
N GLY A 631 14.43 19.46 -1.93
CA GLY A 631 15.69 20.13 -1.56
C GLY A 631 16.59 19.24 -0.71
N TRP A 632 16.03 18.54 0.29
CA TRP A 632 16.77 17.58 1.11
C TRP A 632 17.31 16.41 0.28
N PHE A 633 16.49 15.81 -0.58
CA PHE A 633 16.90 14.71 -1.47
C PHE A 633 18.04 15.13 -2.39
N ASN A 634 17.97 16.32 -3.01
CA ASN A 634 19.03 16.84 -3.86
C ASN A 634 20.30 17.26 -3.10
N SER A 635 20.22 17.41 -1.77
CA SER A 635 21.36 17.67 -0.89
C SER A 635 22.08 16.39 -0.43
N LEU A 636 21.51 15.20 -0.70
CA LEU A 636 22.15 13.94 -0.35
C LEU A 636 23.40 13.69 -1.19
N ASP A 637 24.49 13.33 -0.52
CA ASP A 637 25.75 13.03 -1.16
C ASP A 637 25.61 11.81 -2.08
N ILE A 638 25.87 12.04 -3.37
CA ILE A 638 25.92 10.97 -4.36
C ILE A 638 27.22 10.19 -4.13
N PRO A 639 27.16 8.85 -4.03
CA PRO A 639 28.35 8.01 -3.92
C PRO A 639 29.38 8.37 -5.00
N TYR A 640 30.66 8.49 -4.61
CA TYR A 640 31.74 8.94 -5.48
C TYR A 640 31.75 8.35 -6.91
N PRO A 641 31.58 7.02 -7.12
CA PRO A 641 31.57 6.43 -8.47
C PRO A 641 30.33 6.80 -9.31
N LEU A 642 29.23 7.20 -8.67
CA LEU A 642 27.98 7.57 -9.35
C LEU A 642 27.89 9.05 -9.71
N ARG A 643 28.81 9.90 -9.23
CA ARG A 643 28.80 11.35 -9.49
C ARG A 643 28.91 11.67 -10.98
N VAL A 644 29.98 11.21 -11.64
CA VAL A 644 30.20 11.49 -13.07
C VAL A 644 29.07 10.92 -13.95
N PRO A 645 28.67 9.63 -13.83
CA PRO A 645 27.54 9.11 -14.60
C PRO A 645 26.23 9.83 -14.30
N GLY A 646 25.97 10.16 -13.03
CA GLY A 646 24.75 10.83 -12.57
C GLY A 646 24.62 12.26 -13.11
N PHE A 647 25.68 13.06 -13.01
CA PHE A 647 25.68 14.43 -13.55
C PHE A 647 25.65 14.43 -15.08
N LYS A 648 26.35 13.51 -15.76
CA LYS A 648 26.26 13.36 -17.22
C LYS A 648 24.85 12.97 -17.67
N LEU A 649 24.19 12.06 -16.95
CA LEU A 649 22.80 11.69 -17.20
C LEU A 649 21.86 12.89 -17.00
N TYR A 650 22.03 13.65 -15.91
CA TYR A 650 21.26 14.87 -15.67
C TYR A 650 21.46 15.89 -16.80
N GLY A 651 22.71 16.14 -17.21
CA GLY A 651 23.02 17.05 -18.29
C GLY A 651 22.47 16.59 -19.64
N TRP A 652 22.43 15.28 -19.89
CA TRP A 652 21.78 14.72 -21.08
C TRP A 652 20.26 14.93 -21.09
N ILE A 653 19.59 14.76 -19.95
CA ILE A 653 18.13 14.94 -19.83
C ILE A 653 17.73 16.42 -19.98
N PHE A 654 18.46 17.32 -19.34
CA PHE A 654 18.08 18.74 -19.23
C PHE A 654 18.86 19.68 -20.16
N GLY A 655 19.81 19.17 -20.93
CA GLY A 655 20.59 19.94 -21.89
C GLY A 655 21.62 20.89 -21.24
N VAL A 656 22.29 20.44 -20.18
CA VAL A 656 23.35 21.23 -19.52
C VAL A 656 24.60 21.24 -20.40
N ASN A 657 25.10 22.43 -20.72
CA ASN A 657 26.38 22.58 -21.40
C ASN A 657 27.52 22.46 -20.37
N PHE A 658 28.33 21.40 -20.46
CA PHE A 658 29.44 21.16 -19.53
C PHE A 658 30.67 22.02 -19.84
N ASP A 659 30.82 22.51 -21.08
CA ASP A 659 32.01 23.25 -21.50
C ASP A 659 32.10 24.65 -20.87
N GLU A 660 30.97 25.20 -20.42
CA GLU A 660 30.87 26.50 -19.76
C GLU A 660 31.00 26.44 -18.22
N VAL A 661 30.99 25.24 -17.63
CA VAL A 661 31.06 25.05 -16.17
C VAL A 661 32.47 25.36 -15.66
N ALA A 662 32.59 26.15 -14.60
CA ALA A 662 33.88 26.60 -14.07
C ALA A 662 34.78 25.44 -13.58
N GLU A 663 34.17 24.49 -12.86
CA GLU A 663 34.84 23.27 -12.37
C GLU A 663 34.66 22.14 -13.38
N PRO A 664 35.72 21.74 -14.12
CA PRO A 664 35.63 20.68 -15.13
C PRO A 664 35.50 19.28 -14.52
N ASP A 665 35.97 19.06 -13.28
CA ASP A 665 35.84 17.76 -12.62
C ASP A 665 34.47 17.62 -11.93
N LEU A 666 33.62 16.78 -12.52
CA LEU A 666 32.29 16.49 -11.98
C LEU A 666 32.32 15.71 -10.66
N HIS A 667 33.44 15.10 -10.26
CA HIS A 667 33.56 14.46 -8.94
C HIS A 667 33.55 15.46 -7.77
N THR A 668 33.92 16.72 -8.03
CA THR A 668 33.97 17.80 -7.04
C THR A 668 32.59 18.15 -6.49
N TYR A 669 31.55 17.99 -7.30
CA TYR A 669 30.17 18.16 -6.86
C TYR A 669 29.71 16.95 -6.04
N ARG A 670 29.33 17.18 -4.78
CA ARG A 670 28.91 16.09 -3.89
C ARG A 670 27.50 15.59 -4.20
N ASN A 671 26.62 16.48 -4.64
CA ASN A 671 25.20 16.23 -4.82
C ASN A 671 24.60 17.09 -5.94
N LEU A 672 23.34 16.83 -6.30
CA LEU A 672 22.62 17.54 -7.37
C LEU A 672 22.42 19.02 -7.05
N ALA A 673 22.16 19.38 -5.78
CA ALA A 673 21.98 20.78 -5.40
C ALA A 673 23.25 21.62 -5.67
N GLN A 674 24.43 21.08 -5.34
CA GLN A 674 25.71 21.74 -5.60
C GLN A 674 26.00 21.87 -7.10
N PHE A 675 25.70 20.84 -7.89
CA PHE A 675 25.84 20.88 -9.36
C PHE A 675 24.84 21.84 -10.01
N PHE A 676 23.63 21.93 -9.48
CA PHE A 676 22.61 22.85 -9.96
C PHE A 676 22.98 24.31 -9.72
N TYR A 677 23.62 24.60 -8.57
CA TYR A 677 24.14 25.92 -8.18
C TYR A 677 25.59 26.20 -8.66
N ARG A 678 26.04 25.49 -9.70
CA ARG A 678 27.37 25.61 -10.31
C ARG A 678 27.70 27.05 -10.74
N THR A 679 28.99 27.37 -10.80
CA THR A 679 29.50 28.61 -11.38
C THR A 679 29.91 28.38 -12.84
N LEU A 680 29.86 29.45 -13.64
CA LEU A 680 30.34 29.44 -15.02
C LEU A 680 31.79 29.92 -15.10
N LYS A 681 32.51 29.49 -16.14
CA LYS A 681 33.87 29.98 -16.43
C LYS A 681 33.85 31.50 -16.63
N PRO A 682 34.85 32.24 -16.11
CA PRO A 682 34.96 33.68 -16.34
C PRO A 682 34.90 34.00 -17.85
N GLY A 683 34.10 35.00 -18.22
CA GLY A 683 34.01 35.50 -19.60
C GLY A 683 33.02 34.76 -20.52
N VAL A 684 32.40 33.66 -20.09
CA VAL A 684 31.42 32.91 -20.92
C VAL A 684 30.06 33.61 -21.05
N ARG A 685 29.80 34.60 -20.20
CA ARG A 685 28.63 35.49 -20.24
C ARG A 685 29.12 36.95 -20.27
N PRO A 686 29.48 37.48 -21.45
CA PRO A 686 29.87 38.88 -21.57
C PRO A 686 28.67 39.79 -21.29
N ILE A 687 28.86 40.78 -20.42
CA ILE A 687 27.82 41.76 -20.10
C ILE A 687 27.84 42.84 -21.18
N ASP A 688 26.67 43.17 -21.75
CA ASP A 688 26.54 44.27 -22.71
C ASP A 688 27.07 45.59 -22.11
N ALA A 689 27.94 46.26 -22.86
CA ALA A 689 28.64 47.45 -22.41
C ALA A 689 27.80 48.73 -22.47
N ASP A 690 26.63 48.69 -23.10
CA ASP A 690 25.76 49.85 -23.26
C ASP A 690 25.23 50.32 -21.89
N PRO A 691 25.56 51.56 -21.45
CA PRO A 691 25.06 52.07 -20.19
C PRO A 691 23.55 52.28 -20.20
N THR A 692 22.88 52.47 -21.35
CA THR A 692 21.41 52.64 -21.45
C THR A 692 20.64 51.34 -21.53
N ALA A 693 21.33 50.20 -21.58
CA ALA A 693 20.73 48.88 -21.65
C ALA A 693 20.38 48.28 -20.28
N LEU A 694 19.24 47.59 -20.24
CA LEU A 694 18.92 46.57 -19.24
C LEU A 694 19.31 45.21 -19.81
N VAL A 695 20.08 44.44 -19.06
CA VAL A 695 20.54 43.11 -19.48
C VAL A 695 19.77 41.99 -18.79
N SER A 696 19.80 40.78 -19.35
CA SER A 696 19.16 39.63 -18.76
C SER A 696 19.86 39.26 -17.45
N PRO A 697 19.11 39.08 -16.35
CA PRO A 697 19.70 38.75 -15.07
C PRO A 697 20.03 37.26 -14.92
N ALA A 698 19.49 36.39 -15.77
CA ALA A 698 19.67 34.94 -15.70
C ALA A 698 19.61 34.31 -17.10
N ASP A 699 20.10 33.09 -17.22
CA ASP A 699 19.83 32.27 -18.39
C ASP A 699 18.40 31.75 -18.31
N GLY A 700 17.62 31.92 -19.37
CA GLY A 700 16.23 31.46 -19.36
C GLY A 700 15.46 31.82 -20.61
N ARG A 701 14.14 31.77 -20.49
CA ARG A 701 13.20 32.08 -21.57
C ARG A 701 12.33 33.25 -21.20
N VAL A 702 12.24 34.25 -22.08
CA VAL A 702 11.35 35.39 -21.93
C VAL A 702 9.91 34.90 -22.07
N VAL A 703 9.13 34.99 -21.00
CA VAL A 703 7.73 34.53 -20.97
C VAL A 703 6.79 35.63 -21.44
N GLN A 704 6.97 36.84 -20.92
CA GLN A 704 6.14 38.01 -21.19
C GLN A 704 6.92 39.29 -20.86
N PHE A 705 6.68 40.36 -21.60
CA PHE A 705 7.21 41.70 -21.33
C PHE A 705 6.27 42.75 -21.92
N GLY A 706 6.32 43.97 -21.40
CA GLY A 706 5.47 45.05 -21.92
C GLY A 706 5.45 46.30 -21.06
N LEU A 707 4.52 47.19 -21.40
CA LEU A 707 4.17 48.38 -20.63
C LEU A 707 3.12 48.00 -19.57
N ILE A 708 3.23 48.55 -18.37
CA ILE A 708 2.19 48.44 -17.33
C ILE A 708 1.18 49.58 -17.58
N GLU A 709 -0.07 49.23 -17.89
CA GLU A 709 -1.18 50.18 -18.04
C GLU A 709 -2.20 49.93 -16.93
N HIS A 710 -2.73 51.00 -16.30
CA HIS A 710 -3.72 50.91 -15.20
C HIS A 710 -3.27 50.11 -13.96
N GLY A 711 -1.95 49.97 -13.75
CA GLY A 711 -1.41 49.22 -12.61
C GLY A 711 -1.52 47.70 -12.74
N GLU A 712 -1.76 47.19 -13.94
CA GLU A 712 -1.88 45.76 -14.23
C GLU A 712 -0.67 45.21 -15.00
N VAL A 713 -0.23 44.02 -14.61
CA VAL A 713 0.84 43.26 -15.25
C VAL A 713 0.24 42.05 -15.96
N GLU A 714 0.52 41.89 -17.26
CA GLU A 714 0.05 40.72 -18.01
C GLU A 714 0.90 39.48 -17.67
N GLN A 715 0.24 38.38 -17.32
CA GLN A 715 0.86 37.08 -17.12
C GLN A 715 0.94 36.32 -18.46
N VAL A 716 -0.20 36.13 -19.13
CA VAL A 716 -0.34 35.45 -20.44
C VAL A 716 -1.66 35.84 -21.10
N LYS A 717 -1.65 36.16 -22.41
CA LYS A 717 -2.82 36.14 -23.32
C LYS A 717 -4.09 36.75 -22.69
N GLY A 718 -3.96 37.93 -22.06
CA GLY A 718 -5.09 38.65 -21.45
C GLY A 718 -5.42 38.30 -20.00
N VAL A 719 -4.67 37.39 -19.34
CA VAL A 719 -4.72 37.20 -17.89
C VAL A 719 -3.75 38.20 -17.24
N THR A 720 -4.28 39.14 -16.45
CA THR A 720 -3.51 40.18 -15.75
C THR A 720 -3.52 39.98 -14.23
N TYR A 721 -2.62 40.65 -13.51
CA TYR A 721 -2.65 40.80 -12.06
C TYR A 721 -2.17 42.20 -11.66
N HIS A 722 -2.67 42.75 -10.56
CA HIS A 722 -2.24 44.08 -10.11
C HIS A 722 -0.79 44.11 -9.62
N LEU A 723 -0.10 45.19 -9.97
CA LEU A 723 1.27 45.44 -9.55
C LEU A 723 1.40 45.53 -8.02
N ASP A 724 0.42 46.11 -7.35
CA ASP A 724 0.35 46.20 -5.89
C ASP A 724 0.29 44.83 -5.22
N ALA A 725 -0.36 43.85 -5.86
CA ALA A 725 -0.37 42.47 -5.36
C ALA A 725 1.00 41.80 -5.51
N LEU A 726 1.81 42.19 -6.51
CA LEU A 726 3.17 41.67 -6.69
C LEU A 726 4.16 42.29 -5.71
N LEU A 727 4.12 43.62 -5.55
CA LEU A 727 5.12 44.41 -4.82
C LEU A 727 4.75 44.69 -3.36
N GLY A 728 3.47 44.64 -3.01
CA GLY A 728 2.91 45.03 -1.71
C GLY A 728 2.63 46.54 -1.61
N THR A 729 1.58 46.93 -0.90
CA THR A 729 1.27 48.34 -0.59
C THR A 729 2.03 48.81 0.66
N GLU A 730 2.44 50.08 0.70
CA GLU A 730 2.83 50.73 1.95
C GLU A 730 1.57 51.14 2.73
N PRO A 731 1.54 50.99 4.07
CA PRO A 731 0.55 51.68 4.89
C PRO A 731 0.83 53.18 4.80
N THR A 732 -0.10 53.95 4.24
CA THR A 732 0.03 55.40 4.07
C THR A 732 0.29 56.09 5.41
N LYS A 733 1.47 56.72 5.55
CA LYS A 733 1.71 57.73 6.60
C LYS A 733 0.92 58.98 6.24
N GLU A 734 -0.10 59.30 7.02
CA GLU A 734 -0.65 60.65 7.06
C GLU A 734 0.47 61.61 7.45
N ASN A 735 0.75 62.60 6.60
CA ASN A 735 1.06 63.96 7.04
C ASN A 735 1.01 64.97 5.89
N GLU A 736 0.11 65.94 6.09
CA GLU A 736 0.20 67.39 5.83
C GLU A 736 0.76 67.88 4.48
N VAL A 737 -0.06 68.64 3.75
CA VAL A 737 0.06 70.12 3.62
C VAL A 737 -1.00 70.67 2.63
N SER A 738 -1.70 71.72 3.09
CA SER A 738 -2.34 72.90 2.42
C SER A 738 -2.86 72.79 0.98
N SER A 739 -3.94 73.41 0.53
CA SER A 739 -4.94 74.36 1.05
C SER A 739 -5.78 74.77 -0.17
N ASN A 740 -7.06 75.06 0.06
CA ASN A 740 -7.91 76.00 -0.69
C ASN A 740 -8.04 75.81 -2.22
N VAL A 741 -9.28 75.65 -2.69
CA VAL A 741 -10.00 76.64 -3.53
C VAL A 741 -11.25 75.98 -4.17
N THR A 742 -12.39 76.60 -3.83
CA THR A 742 -13.68 76.73 -4.51
C THR A 742 -14.19 75.65 -5.47
N SER A 743 -15.36 75.12 -5.13
CA SER A 743 -16.31 74.49 -6.04
C SER A 743 -16.79 75.49 -7.10
N ASP A 744 -16.43 75.27 -8.35
CA ASP A 744 -17.11 75.87 -9.49
C ASP A 744 -17.91 74.80 -10.25
N ALA A 745 -19.19 75.10 -10.42
CA ALA A 745 -20.13 74.26 -11.14
C ALA A 745 -19.95 74.46 -12.64
N ARG A 746 -19.43 73.44 -13.34
CA ARG A 746 -19.77 73.08 -14.74
C ARG A 746 -18.89 71.92 -15.22
N SER A 747 -19.50 71.08 -16.08
CA SER A 747 -18.91 70.13 -17.06
C SER A 747 -19.18 68.64 -16.74
N PRO A 748 -19.30 67.77 -17.76
CA PRO A 748 -20.59 67.25 -18.23
C PRO A 748 -20.72 65.73 -18.03
N GLN A 749 -21.93 65.20 -18.17
CA GLN A 749 -22.20 63.76 -18.10
C GLN A 749 -21.41 62.96 -19.17
N PRO A 750 -20.89 61.77 -18.83
CA PRO A 750 -20.16 60.94 -19.78
C PRO A 750 -21.11 60.29 -20.78
N SER A 751 -20.78 60.46 -22.06
CA SER A 751 -21.42 59.79 -23.19
C SER A 751 -21.21 58.28 -23.14
N ALA A 752 -22.27 57.57 -23.52
CA ALA A 752 -22.33 56.13 -23.68
C ALA A 752 -21.33 55.60 -24.74
N VAL A 753 -21.05 54.29 -24.63
CA VAL A 753 -20.45 53.39 -25.63
C VAL A 753 -18.97 53.02 -25.41
N ARG A 754 -18.74 51.97 -24.60
CA ARG A 754 -18.11 50.69 -25.03
C ARG A 754 -18.17 49.68 -23.87
N LYS A 755 -19.15 48.77 -23.89
CA LYS A 755 -19.11 47.54 -23.08
C LYS A 755 -18.29 46.50 -23.85
N ARG A 756 -17.15 46.07 -23.32
CA ARG A 756 -16.50 44.81 -23.72
C ARG A 756 -17.09 43.70 -22.85
N SER A 757 -17.64 42.68 -23.47
CA SER A 757 -18.35 41.57 -22.82
C SER A 757 -17.40 40.51 -22.23
N GLY A 758 -16.42 40.93 -21.44
CA GLY A 758 -15.49 40.04 -20.72
C GLY A 758 -15.15 40.50 -19.31
N ASP A 759 -15.55 41.72 -18.94
CA ASP A 759 -15.05 42.37 -17.73
C ASP A 759 -15.74 41.85 -16.44
N GLU A 760 -16.95 41.30 -16.49
CA GLU A 760 -17.66 40.84 -15.28
C GLU A 760 -17.03 39.60 -14.62
N GLU A 761 -16.53 38.63 -15.39
CA GLU A 761 -15.81 37.47 -14.82
C GLU A 761 -14.40 37.84 -14.34
N SER A 762 -13.72 38.77 -15.03
CA SER A 762 -12.43 39.31 -14.58
C SER A 762 -12.58 40.08 -13.27
N ILE A 763 -13.53 41.01 -13.20
CA ILE A 763 -13.79 41.83 -12.02
C ILE A 763 -14.17 40.97 -10.81
N LYS A 764 -14.94 39.88 -11.00
CA LYS A 764 -15.26 38.93 -9.93
C LYS A 764 -14.05 38.12 -9.47
N ALA A 765 -13.24 37.65 -10.42
CA ALA A 765 -11.98 36.96 -10.10
C ALA A 765 -11.01 37.89 -9.38
N ASP A 766 -10.99 39.18 -9.73
CA ASP A 766 -10.17 40.23 -9.12
C ASP A 766 -10.67 40.62 -7.72
N GLU A 767 -11.99 40.71 -7.51
CA GLU A 767 -12.60 40.91 -6.18
C GLU A 767 -12.34 39.72 -5.24
N GLU A 768 -12.50 38.49 -5.73
CA GLU A 768 -12.17 37.28 -4.98
C GLU A 768 -10.67 37.22 -4.67
N PHE A 769 -9.81 37.55 -5.64
CA PHE A 769 -8.35 37.60 -5.49
C PHE A 769 -7.89 38.69 -4.49
N ALA A 770 -8.55 39.85 -4.45
CA ALA A 770 -8.26 40.92 -3.50
C ALA A 770 -8.70 40.58 -2.07
N GLN A 771 -9.89 40.00 -1.88
CA GLN A 771 -10.34 39.49 -0.58
C GLN A 771 -9.41 38.40 -0.05
N VAL A 772 -8.94 37.54 -0.95
CA VAL A 772 -8.03 36.43 -0.66
C VAL A 772 -6.65 36.89 -0.17
N ASN A 773 -6.14 38.02 -0.66
CA ASN A 773 -4.85 38.58 -0.26
C ASN A 773 -4.94 39.65 0.86
N GLY A 774 -6.14 39.90 1.41
CA GLY A 774 -6.33 40.91 2.45
C GLY A 774 -6.17 42.36 1.95
N ILE A 775 -6.22 42.57 0.64
CA ILE A 775 -6.17 43.90 0.03
C ILE A 775 -7.59 44.47 0.06
N SER A 776 -7.79 45.62 0.71
CA SER A 776 -9.11 46.28 0.77
C SER A 776 -9.50 46.78 -0.63
N TYR A 777 -10.36 46.03 -1.30
CA TYR A 777 -10.93 46.38 -2.60
C TYR A 777 -12.44 46.54 -2.43
N THR A 778 -12.90 47.78 -2.41
CA THR A 778 -14.33 48.09 -2.57
C THR A 778 -14.43 49.19 -3.62
N LEU A 779 -15.37 49.06 -4.56
CA LEU A 779 -15.66 50.08 -5.59
C LEU A 779 -15.75 51.53 -5.08
N PRO A 780 -16.18 51.82 -3.83
CA PRO A 780 -16.12 53.15 -3.24
C PRO A 780 -14.69 53.73 -3.17
N ASN A 781 -13.64 52.94 -2.92
CA ASN A 781 -12.25 53.43 -2.80
C ASN A 781 -11.64 53.84 -4.15
N LEU A 782 -12.16 53.33 -5.27
CA LEU A 782 -11.69 53.67 -6.63
C LEU A 782 -12.35 54.96 -7.16
N LEU A 783 -13.53 55.31 -6.64
CA LEU A 783 -14.33 56.45 -7.07
C LEU A 783 -14.32 57.63 -6.09
N SER A 784 -13.85 57.44 -4.86
CA SER A 784 -13.73 58.51 -3.87
C SER A 784 -12.29 58.96 -3.73
N GLY A 785 -12.01 60.19 -4.17
CA GLY A 785 -10.85 60.94 -3.67
C GLY A 785 -10.91 61.07 -2.13
N PRO A 786 -9.82 61.51 -1.47
CA PRO A 786 -9.70 61.40 -0.02
C PRO A 786 -10.80 62.18 0.70
N VAL A 787 -11.70 61.47 1.39
CA VAL A 787 -12.79 62.08 2.18
C VAL A 787 -12.44 62.08 3.66
N SER A 788 -12.30 63.30 4.18
CA SER A 788 -12.19 63.69 5.59
C SER A 788 -13.29 63.08 6.47
N SER A 789 -12.93 62.55 7.65
CA SER A 789 -13.88 62.31 8.74
C SER A 789 -13.50 63.13 9.99
N LYS A 790 -14.52 63.72 10.62
CA LYS A 790 -14.48 64.53 11.85
C LYS A 790 -15.33 63.84 12.95
N PRO A 791 -15.23 64.23 14.24
CA PRO A 791 -14.62 63.38 15.27
C PRO A 791 -15.62 62.80 16.29
N GLY A 792 -15.26 61.65 16.87
CA GLY A 792 -15.90 61.05 18.06
C GLY A 792 -14.92 60.96 19.23
N LYS A 793 -15.36 61.40 20.41
CA LYS A 793 -14.60 61.70 21.63
C LYS A 793 -14.17 60.48 22.47
N HIS A 794 -12.96 60.62 23.03
CA HIS A 794 -12.41 60.14 24.31
C HIS A 794 -12.32 58.64 24.66
N ARG A 795 -11.08 58.18 24.89
CA ARG A 795 -10.61 57.88 26.25
C ARG A 795 -9.09 57.99 26.37
N GLU A 796 -8.65 58.67 27.43
CA GLU A 796 -7.27 58.89 27.85
C GLU A 796 -6.61 57.62 28.39
N GLY A 797 -5.28 57.55 28.21
CA GLY A 797 -4.39 56.82 29.11
C GLY A 797 -3.64 55.64 28.50
N GLY A 798 -2.36 55.85 28.15
CA GLY A 798 -1.38 54.75 28.04
C GLY A 798 -0.43 54.81 26.86
N LYS A 799 0.79 55.32 27.11
CA LYS A 799 2.09 55.07 26.44
C LYS A 799 2.10 54.90 24.91
N LEU A 800 2.75 55.83 24.21
CA LEU A 800 3.32 55.58 22.88
C LEU A 800 4.23 54.34 22.93
N SER A 801 3.87 53.31 22.18
CA SER A 801 4.71 52.14 21.91
C SER A 801 5.48 52.33 20.60
N PRO A 802 6.74 51.91 20.51
CA PRO A 802 7.61 52.23 19.37
C PRO A 802 7.18 51.49 18.10
N ASN A 803 7.10 52.20 16.98
CA ASN A 803 7.08 51.59 15.64
C ASN A 803 8.24 50.59 15.54
N VAL A 804 7.95 49.31 15.33
CA VAL A 804 9.00 48.32 15.04
C VAL A 804 9.59 48.67 13.68
N ALA A 805 10.69 49.43 13.69
CA ALA A 805 11.43 49.77 12.49
C ALA A 805 11.87 48.48 11.79
N ALA A 806 11.63 48.38 10.48
CA ALA A 806 12.13 47.28 9.67
C ALA A 806 13.63 47.08 9.92
N SER A 807 14.01 45.89 10.38
CA SER A 807 15.40 45.59 10.75
C SER A 807 16.31 45.78 9.53
N ASP A 808 17.42 46.48 9.71
CA ASP A 808 18.45 46.60 8.68
C ASP A 808 19.21 45.27 8.57
N GLN A 809 19.11 44.62 7.41
CA GLN A 809 19.73 43.32 7.13
C GLN A 809 20.89 43.42 6.15
N SER A 810 21.44 44.64 5.97
CA SER A 810 22.46 44.93 4.99
C SER A 810 23.82 44.27 5.28
N THR A 811 24.49 43.93 4.18
CA THR A 811 25.94 43.71 4.12
C THR A 811 26.58 44.88 3.37
N ARG A 812 27.88 45.13 3.60
CA ARG A 812 28.59 46.20 2.89
C ARG A 812 28.75 45.82 1.41
N PRO A 813 28.35 46.68 0.46
CA PRO A 813 28.59 46.47 -0.96
C PRO A 813 30.09 46.55 -1.29
N HIS A 814 30.48 46.03 -2.45
CA HIS A 814 31.84 46.21 -2.96
C HIS A 814 32.11 47.67 -3.31
N ALA A 815 33.28 48.20 -2.93
CA ALA A 815 33.67 49.59 -3.24
C ALA A 815 33.62 49.92 -4.74
N SER A 816 33.93 48.94 -5.61
CA SER A 816 33.80 49.09 -7.07
C SER A 816 32.35 49.24 -7.53
N SER A 817 31.41 48.58 -6.84
CA SER A 817 29.99 48.61 -7.16
C SER A 817 29.37 49.92 -6.70
N GLU A 818 29.73 50.41 -5.51
CA GLU A 818 29.33 51.74 -5.04
C GLU A 818 29.79 52.83 -6.02
N ALA A 819 31.07 52.82 -6.42
CA ALA A 819 31.61 53.82 -7.34
C ALA A 819 30.92 53.80 -8.71
N ALA A 820 30.65 52.61 -9.27
CA ALA A 820 29.99 52.45 -10.57
C ALA A 820 28.52 52.94 -10.52
N VAL A 821 27.79 52.53 -9.48
CA VAL A 821 26.38 52.95 -9.29
C VAL A 821 26.30 54.45 -9.03
N GLN A 822 27.21 55.00 -8.22
CA GLN A 822 27.27 56.44 -7.96
C GLN A 822 27.54 57.24 -9.25
N ALA A 823 28.47 56.79 -10.10
CA ALA A 823 28.75 57.43 -11.38
C ALA A 823 27.53 57.38 -12.32
N GLU A 824 26.83 56.25 -12.40
CA GLU A 824 25.66 56.09 -13.26
C GLU A 824 24.44 56.88 -12.76
N LEU A 825 24.20 56.93 -11.44
CA LEU A 825 23.16 57.78 -10.86
C LEU A 825 23.47 59.28 -10.97
N ALA A 826 24.75 59.67 -10.84
CA ALA A 826 25.18 61.06 -11.04
C ALA A 826 24.96 61.51 -12.49
N SER A 827 25.12 60.62 -13.47
CA SER A 827 24.83 60.92 -14.88
C SER A 827 23.35 61.23 -15.17
N ALA A 828 22.44 60.82 -14.27
CA ALA A 828 21.01 61.11 -14.37
C ALA A 828 20.59 62.42 -13.67
N GLN A 829 21.42 62.97 -12.78
CA GLN A 829 21.15 64.25 -12.12
C GLN A 829 21.59 65.41 -13.02
N LYS A 830 20.62 66.21 -13.50
CA LYS A 830 20.94 67.50 -14.14
C LYS A 830 21.62 68.42 -13.11
N PRO A 831 22.71 69.13 -13.46
CA PRO A 831 23.34 70.09 -12.57
C PRO A 831 22.36 71.16 -12.08
N TRP A 832 22.55 71.67 -10.86
CA TRP A 832 21.64 72.65 -10.22
C TRP A 832 21.43 73.96 -11.02
N TYR A 833 22.33 74.28 -11.96
CA TYR A 833 22.26 75.46 -12.84
C TYR A 833 21.58 75.19 -14.19
N TYR A 834 21.19 73.94 -14.46
CA TYR A 834 20.37 73.60 -15.62
C TYR A 834 18.93 74.07 -15.34
N PRO A 835 18.31 74.90 -16.18
CA PRO A 835 16.94 75.35 -15.93
C PRO A 835 16.01 74.14 -15.88
N SER A 836 15.48 73.84 -14.69
CA SER A 836 14.41 72.88 -14.49
C SER A 836 13.12 73.51 -15.01
N PRO A 837 12.50 73.01 -16.09
CA PRO A 837 11.16 73.44 -16.44
C PRO A 837 10.24 72.86 -15.36
N LYS A 838 9.76 73.73 -14.45
CA LYS A 838 8.53 73.44 -13.74
C LYS A 838 7.44 73.40 -14.82
N ASP A 839 6.79 72.25 -14.95
CA ASP A 839 5.72 71.93 -15.91
C ASP A 839 6.15 71.65 -17.37
N THR A 840 6.97 70.62 -17.63
CA THR A 840 7.05 70.03 -18.98
C THR A 840 6.83 68.51 -19.04
N GLU A 841 5.88 68.15 -19.88
CA GLU A 841 5.58 66.85 -20.49
C GLU A 841 6.74 66.27 -21.34
N ASP A 842 8.01 66.65 -21.10
CA ASP A 842 9.09 66.48 -22.09
C ASP A 842 9.98 65.24 -21.95
N SER A 843 9.73 64.36 -20.96
CA SER A 843 10.13 62.95 -21.06
C SER A 843 9.24 62.09 -20.17
N PRO A 844 8.00 61.79 -20.58
CA PRO A 844 7.12 60.96 -19.77
C PRO A 844 7.82 59.62 -19.50
N THR A 845 8.12 59.27 -18.26
CA THR A 845 8.55 57.91 -17.92
C THR A 845 7.33 57.01 -17.83
N ALA A 846 7.53 55.71 -18.00
CA ALA A 846 6.50 54.71 -17.79
C ALA A 846 7.08 53.46 -17.13
N LEU A 847 6.21 52.69 -16.48
CA LEU A 847 6.57 51.40 -15.90
C LEU A 847 6.50 50.31 -16.95
N TYR A 848 7.59 49.55 -17.05
CA TYR A 848 7.74 48.38 -17.90
C TYR A 848 7.98 47.16 -17.03
N TYR A 849 7.65 45.98 -17.57
CA TYR A 849 7.95 44.72 -16.91
C TYR A 849 8.51 43.67 -17.87
N CYS A 850 9.26 42.72 -17.32
CA CYS A 850 9.77 41.57 -18.05
C CYS A 850 9.81 40.34 -17.14
N VAL A 851 9.34 39.19 -17.65
CA VAL A 851 9.26 37.91 -16.95
C VAL A 851 10.19 36.90 -17.63
N VAL A 852 11.16 36.39 -16.89
CA VAL A 852 12.14 35.40 -17.37
C VAL A 852 11.97 34.09 -16.58
N TYR A 853 11.70 32.99 -17.29
CA TYR A 853 11.56 31.65 -16.72
C TYR A 853 12.85 30.83 -16.90
N LEU A 854 13.32 30.17 -15.84
CA LEU A 854 14.52 29.36 -15.83
C LEU A 854 14.13 27.88 -15.87
N ALA A 855 14.58 27.16 -16.90
CA ALA A 855 14.39 25.72 -17.01
C ALA A 855 15.51 24.96 -16.25
N PRO A 856 15.30 23.70 -15.81
CA PRO A 856 16.27 22.97 -14.98
C PRO A 856 17.70 22.84 -15.54
N GLY A 857 17.89 22.93 -16.87
CA GLY A 857 19.22 22.91 -17.48
C GLY A 857 19.98 24.24 -17.41
N ASP A 858 19.28 25.35 -17.21
CA ASP A 858 19.83 26.70 -17.30
C ASP A 858 20.75 27.03 -16.10
N TYR A 859 21.43 28.17 -16.17
CA TYR A 859 22.23 28.70 -15.06
C TYR A 859 21.32 29.46 -14.06
N HIS A 860 21.32 29.01 -12.80
CA HIS A 860 20.34 29.44 -11.79
C HIS A 860 20.84 30.46 -10.78
N ARG A 861 22.05 30.98 -10.95
CA ARG A 861 22.46 32.20 -10.26
C ARG A 861 22.00 33.38 -11.08
N PHE A 862 21.54 34.42 -10.39
CA PHE A 862 21.01 35.60 -11.03
C PHE A 862 21.82 36.85 -10.65
N HIS A 863 21.85 37.77 -11.60
CA HIS A 863 22.77 38.89 -11.66
C HIS A 863 22.00 40.20 -11.83
N SER A 864 22.62 41.31 -11.43
CA SER A 864 22.01 42.63 -11.50
C SER A 864 21.81 43.05 -12.95
N PRO A 865 20.58 43.31 -13.40
CA PRO A 865 20.29 43.65 -14.80
C PRO A 865 20.68 45.09 -15.17
N ALA A 866 20.89 45.96 -14.19
CA ALA A 866 21.37 47.34 -14.33
C ALA A 866 22.26 47.72 -13.15
N SER A 867 22.87 48.90 -13.18
CA SER A 867 23.44 49.49 -11.97
C SER A 867 22.34 50.21 -11.19
N TRP A 868 22.09 49.79 -9.95
CA TRP A 868 20.99 50.29 -9.15
C TRP A 868 21.26 50.14 -7.65
N VAL A 869 20.47 50.83 -6.85
CA VAL A 869 20.55 50.81 -5.38
C VAL A 869 19.31 50.10 -4.85
N VAL A 870 19.52 48.99 -4.14
CA VAL A 870 18.46 48.26 -3.44
C VAL A 870 18.26 48.89 -2.06
N GLN A 871 17.06 49.37 -1.79
CA GLN A 871 16.75 50.11 -0.56
C GLN A 871 16.06 49.23 0.48
N SER A 872 15.18 48.33 0.03
CA SER A 872 14.48 47.39 0.90
C SER A 872 14.20 46.06 0.20
N ARG A 873 13.86 45.06 1.01
CA ARG A 873 13.30 43.79 0.55
C ARG A 873 11.98 43.49 1.23
N ARG A 874 11.08 42.85 0.49
CA ARG A 874 9.82 42.30 1.01
C ARG A 874 9.75 40.81 0.71
N HIS A 875 9.63 39.99 1.74
CA HIS A 875 9.47 38.54 1.61
C HIS A 875 8.00 38.16 1.80
N PHE A 876 7.41 37.59 0.76
CA PHE A 876 6.06 37.07 0.78
C PHE A 876 6.14 35.56 0.92
N ALA A 877 5.80 35.04 2.10
CA ALA A 877 5.65 33.60 2.29
C ALA A 877 4.35 33.14 1.62
N GLY A 878 4.47 32.56 0.42
CA GLY A 878 3.37 32.05 -0.41
C GLY A 878 3.49 30.55 -0.68
N GLU A 879 2.67 29.99 -1.55
CA GLU A 879 2.73 28.58 -1.96
C GLU A 879 3.88 28.35 -2.97
N LEU A 880 4.07 27.12 -3.45
CA LEU A 880 5.10 26.80 -4.46
C LEU A 880 4.46 26.05 -5.62
N TYR A 881 3.50 26.68 -6.28
CA TYR A 881 2.89 26.15 -7.51
C TYR A 881 3.92 26.14 -8.65
N SER A 882 3.78 25.20 -9.58
CA SER A 882 4.73 25.09 -10.69
C SER A 882 4.57 26.25 -11.66
N VAL A 883 5.68 26.91 -11.98
CA VAL A 883 5.74 28.02 -12.95
C VAL A 883 5.96 27.52 -14.39
N SER A 884 5.61 26.26 -14.66
CA SER A 884 5.62 25.71 -16.01
C SER A 884 4.77 26.58 -16.95
N PRO A 885 5.16 26.71 -18.24
CA PRO A 885 4.39 27.49 -19.21
C PRO A 885 2.92 27.09 -19.30
N TYR A 886 2.56 25.84 -18.97
CA TYR A 886 1.17 25.40 -18.91
C TYR A 886 0.40 26.08 -17.75
N LEU A 887 0.91 25.99 -16.51
CA LEU A 887 0.24 26.56 -15.34
C LEU A 887 0.24 28.08 -15.36
N VAL A 888 1.30 28.72 -15.86
CA VAL A 888 1.34 30.17 -16.09
C VAL A 888 0.21 30.61 -17.03
N ARG A 889 -0.30 29.72 -17.92
CA ARG A 889 -1.44 30.03 -18.80
C ARG A 889 -2.80 29.76 -18.18
N THR A 890 -2.88 28.90 -17.17
CA THR A 890 -4.17 28.38 -16.64
C THR A 890 -4.51 28.91 -15.25
N LEU A 891 -3.55 29.44 -14.50
CA LEU A 891 -3.75 29.94 -13.14
C LEU A 891 -3.52 31.46 -13.08
N PRO A 892 -4.58 32.28 -12.98
CA PRO A 892 -4.46 33.72 -12.75
C PRO A 892 -3.72 34.04 -11.44
N GLY A 893 -2.88 35.07 -11.44
CA GLY A 893 -2.14 35.49 -10.25
C GLY A 893 -1.09 34.48 -9.76
N LEU A 894 -0.55 33.62 -10.63
CA LEU A 894 0.37 32.56 -10.21
C LEU A 894 1.61 33.10 -9.46
N PHE A 895 2.15 34.22 -9.92
CA PHE A 895 3.36 34.81 -9.33
C PHE A 895 3.11 35.49 -7.98
N THR A 896 1.89 35.95 -7.72
CA THR A 896 1.49 36.59 -6.45
C THR A 896 1.07 35.55 -5.40
N LEU A 897 0.64 34.36 -5.83
CA LEU A 897 0.35 33.21 -4.97
C LEU A 897 1.62 32.50 -4.49
N ASN A 898 2.67 32.49 -5.33
CA ASN A 898 3.91 31.82 -4.99
C ASN A 898 4.76 32.61 -3.98
N GLU A 899 5.56 31.87 -3.21
CA GLU A 899 6.60 32.45 -2.36
C GLU A 899 7.57 33.26 -3.22
N ARG A 900 7.80 34.52 -2.85
CA ARG A 900 8.63 35.46 -3.61
C ARG A 900 9.36 36.42 -2.69
N VAL A 901 10.48 36.93 -3.19
CA VAL A 901 11.25 38.02 -2.56
C VAL A 901 11.23 39.18 -3.52
N VAL A 902 10.79 40.35 -3.07
CA VAL A 902 10.73 41.57 -3.88
C VAL A 902 11.83 42.50 -3.37
N LEU A 903 12.79 42.81 -4.24
CA LEU A 903 13.83 43.81 -3.97
C LEU A 903 13.38 45.14 -4.59
N LEU A 904 13.30 46.18 -3.76
CA LEU A 904 12.83 47.51 -4.17
C LEU A 904 13.98 48.51 -4.11
N GLY A 905 14.05 49.38 -5.11
CA GLY A 905 15.14 50.32 -5.22
C GLY A 905 14.99 51.31 -6.36
N LYS A 906 16.12 51.92 -6.73
CA LYS A 906 16.19 52.92 -7.79
C LYS A 906 17.37 52.69 -8.70
N TRP A 907 17.13 52.84 -9.99
CA TRP A 907 18.14 52.89 -11.04
C TRP A 907 18.12 54.28 -11.69
N LYS A 908 18.99 54.54 -12.67
CA LYS A 908 19.17 55.88 -13.24
C LYS A 908 17.90 56.55 -13.81
N TYR A 909 16.88 55.79 -14.20
CA TYR A 909 15.65 56.34 -14.77
C TYR A 909 14.48 56.39 -13.77
N GLY A 910 14.68 55.99 -12.51
CA GLY A 910 13.65 56.05 -11.46
C GLY A 910 13.49 54.74 -10.72
N PHE A 911 12.25 54.27 -10.56
CA PHE A 911 11.92 53.06 -9.81
C PHE A 911 12.48 51.78 -10.46
N PHE A 912 12.98 50.86 -9.64
CA PHE A 912 13.38 49.52 -10.07
C PHE A 912 12.98 48.46 -9.03
N SER A 913 12.39 47.37 -9.50
CA SER A 913 12.03 46.20 -8.71
C SER A 913 12.54 44.94 -9.36
N TYR A 914 13.10 44.07 -8.52
CA TYR A 914 13.60 42.76 -8.91
C TYR A 914 12.99 41.68 -8.03
N THR A 915 12.19 40.80 -8.63
CA THR A 915 11.36 39.84 -7.90
C THR A 915 11.64 38.39 -8.31
N PRO A 916 12.52 37.67 -7.61
CA PRO A 916 12.63 36.21 -7.71
C PRO A 916 11.39 35.51 -7.10
N VAL A 917 10.78 34.64 -7.90
CA VAL A 917 9.57 33.86 -7.55
C VAL A 917 9.93 32.37 -7.50
N GLY A 918 9.58 31.73 -6.38
CA GLY A 918 9.74 30.30 -6.16
C GLY A 918 8.68 29.48 -6.91
N ALA A 919 8.95 28.18 -7.08
CA ALA A 919 8.05 27.23 -7.75
C ALA A 919 8.13 25.84 -7.11
N THR A 920 7.32 24.90 -7.60
CA THR A 920 7.42 23.49 -7.18
C THR A 920 8.85 22.99 -7.42
N ASN A 921 9.40 22.25 -6.46
CA ASN A 921 10.77 21.74 -6.47
C ASN A 921 11.88 22.78 -6.23
N VAL A 922 11.56 24.06 -5.97
CA VAL A 922 12.56 25.03 -5.49
C VAL A 922 12.93 24.72 -4.05
N GLY A 923 14.20 24.39 -3.81
CA GLY A 923 14.76 24.18 -2.49
C GLY A 923 14.75 25.46 -1.65
N SER A 924 15.29 26.56 -2.18
CA SER A 924 15.26 27.91 -1.59
C SER A 924 15.72 28.98 -2.60
N ILE A 925 15.42 30.25 -2.31
CA ILE A 925 15.91 31.47 -2.96
C ILE A 925 16.94 32.08 -2.02
N ILE A 926 18.11 32.41 -2.56
CA ILE A 926 19.24 32.99 -1.81
C ILE A 926 19.51 34.39 -2.34
N ILE A 927 19.64 35.36 -1.43
CA ILE A 927 20.13 36.71 -1.71
C ILE A 927 21.48 36.86 -1.03
N ASN A 928 22.55 37.05 -1.81
CA ASN A 928 23.93 36.98 -1.33
C ASN A 928 24.29 38.09 -0.33
N PHE A 929 23.61 39.24 -0.43
CA PHE A 929 23.86 40.41 0.40
C PHE A 929 22.88 40.60 1.56
N ASP A 930 22.02 39.61 1.83
CA ASP A 930 21.10 39.58 2.97
C ASP A 930 21.57 38.57 4.02
N ARG A 931 21.64 38.99 5.30
CA ARG A 931 22.21 38.14 6.37
C ARG A 931 21.27 37.02 6.81
N GLU A 932 19.97 37.24 6.76
CA GLU A 932 18.98 36.38 7.43
C GLU A 932 18.02 35.67 6.46
N LEU A 933 17.88 36.16 5.23
CA LEU A 933 16.90 35.62 4.30
C LEU A 933 17.31 34.24 3.75
N ARG A 934 16.54 33.22 4.13
CA ARG A 934 16.52 31.89 3.49
C ARG A 934 15.09 31.44 3.27
N THR A 935 14.61 31.47 2.04
CA THR A 935 13.21 31.10 1.74
C THR A 935 12.97 29.59 1.88
N ASN A 936 11.69 29.17 1.91
CA ASN A 936 11.29 27.77 2.11
C ASN A 936 11.83 27.13 3.42
N SER A 937 12.19 27.95 4.41
CA SER A 937 12.58 27.54 5.76
C SER A 937 11.44 27.73 6.74
N LEU A 938 11.25 26.77 7.64
CA LEU A 938 10.25 26.90 8.72
C LEU A 938 10.52 28.13 9.59
N LEU A 939 11.78 28.50 9.79
CA LEU A 939 12.16 29.66 10.62
C LEU A 939 11.72 30.99 9.99
N THR A 940 11.93 31.17 8.68
CA THR A 940 11.57 32.40 7.96
C THR A 940 10.07 32.50 7.70
N ASP A 941 9.40 31.36 7.42
CA ASP A 941 7.93 31.30 7.35
C ASP A 941 7.32 31.74 8.69
N THR A 942 7.87 31.23 9.81
CA THR A 942 7.44 31.58 11.16
C THR A 942 7.71 33.06 11.48
N ALA A 943 8.83 33.63 11.02
CA ALA A 943 9.14 35.04 11.23
C ALA A 943 8.15 35.96 10.49
N ALA A 944 7.77 35.61 9.25
CA ALA A 944 6.77 36.34 8.49
C ALA A 944 5.35 36.19 9.10
N ASP A 945 5.00 35.00 9.60
CA ASP A 945 3.75 34.77 10.33
C ASP A 945 3.69 35.56 11.65
N ARG A 946 4.83 35.67 12.35
CA ARG A 946 4.95 36.46 13.59
C ARG A 946 4.81 37.95 13.32
N ALA A 947 5.46 38.46 12.28
CA ALA A 947 5.33 39.87 11.88
C ALA A 947 3.87 40.22 11.52
N ALA A 948 3.15 39.27 10.89
CA ALA A 948 1.73 39.39 10.59
C ALA A 948 0.85 39.53 11.83
N GLU A 949 1.04 38.63 12.80
CA GLU A 949 0.27 38.59 14.04
C GLU A 949 0.53 39.86 14.87
N GLN A 950 1.78 40.29 14.96
CA GLN A 950 2.16 41.53 15.65
C GLN A 950 1.55 42.79 14.99
N ALA A 951 1.47 42.85 13.65
CA ALA A 951 0.80 43.96 12.96
C ALA A 951 -0.72 43.96 13.22
N GLN A 952 -1.34 42.78 13.25
CA GLN A 952 -2.75 42.61 13.56
C GLN A 952 -3.08 43.02 15.01
N GLU A 953 -2.21 42.68 15.97
CA GLU A 953 -2.34 43.11 17.39
C GLU A 953 -2.21 44.63 17.54
N ARG A 954 -1.41 45.29 16.69
CA ARG A 954 -1.29 46.76 16.64
C ARG A 954 -2.43 47.47 15.90
N GLY A 955 -3.38 46.72 15.32
CA GLY A 955 -4.47 47.28 14.52
C GLY A 955 -4.02 47.87 13.17
N GLU A 956 -2.81 47.53 12.72
CA GLU A 956 -2.27 47.94 11.42
C GLU A 956 -2.85 47.05 10.31
N PRO A 957 -3.16 47.59 9.11
CA PRO A 957 -3.51 46.75 7.97
C PRO A 957 -2.38 45.77 7.69
N TYR A 958 -2.69 44.47 7.68
CA TYR A 958 -1.68 43.45 7.42
C TYR A 958 -1.17 43.58 5.98
N SER A 959 0.12 43.89 5.82
CA SER A 959 0.73 44.14 4.51
C SER A 959 1.03 42.88 3.70
N GLY A 960 0.94 41.68 4.29
CA GLY A 960 1.14 40.41 3.59
C GLY A 960 2.60 39.93 3.47
N TYR A 961 3.59 40.72 3.92
CA TYR A 961 5.02 40.45 3.76
C TYR A 961 5.86 40.82 4.98
N ALA A 962 7.06 40.23 5.09
CA ALA A 962 8.10 40.64 6.01
C ALA A 962 9.10 41.58 5.31
N GLU A 963 9.23 42.81 5.80
CA GLU A 963 10.13 43.83 5.23
C GLU A 963 11.45 43.92 5.98
N ALA A 964 12.55 44.09 5.24
CA ALA A 964 13.84 44.48 5.78
C ALA A 964 14.42 45.63 4.96
N THR A 965 15.17 46.50 5.61
CA THR A 965 15.81 47.65 4.95
C THR A 965 17.28 47.37 4.70
N TYR A 966 17.86 48.10 3.75
CA TYR A 966 19.29 48.07 3.43
C TYR A 966 19.94 49.45 3.56
N THR A 967 19.29 50.37 4.28
CA THR A 967 19.70 51.78 4.36
C THR A 967 21.10 51.97 4.96
N GLY A 968 21.52 51.10 5.89
CA GLY A 968 22.88 51.11 6.45
C GLY A 968 23.95 50.45 5.59
N ALA A 969 23.62 49.91 4.40
CA ALA A 969 24.60 49.27 3.52
C ALA A 969 25.64 50.28 2.99
N SER A 970 25.17 51.46 2.56
CA SER A 970 25.99 52.54 2.03
C SER A 970 25.54 53.88 2.61
N PRO A 971 26.40 54.63 3.33
CA PRO A 971 26.03 55.93 3.89
C PRO A 971 25.81 57.00 2.82
N VAL A 972 26.35 56.80 1.61
CA VAL A 972 26.22 57.76 0.49
C VAL A 972 24.96 57.48 -0.33
N LEU A 973 24.68 56.20 -0.63
CA LEU A 973 23.60 55.81 -1.54
C LEU A 973 22.30 55.41 -0.80
N GLY A 974 22.36 55.20 0.52
CA GLY A 974 21.18 54.86 1.34
C GLY A 974 20.56 53.51 0.99
N GLY A 975 21.38 52.55 0.54
CA GLY A 975 20.96 51.23 0.09
C GLY A 975 22.16 50.38 -0.37
N HIS A 976 21.93 49.11 -0.69
CA HIS A 976 22.97 48.22 -1.21
C HIS A 976 23.18 48.47 -2.71
N ALA A 977 24.39 48.89 -3.09
CA ALA A 977 24.73 49.23 -4.47
C ALA A 977 25.14 47.98 -5.27
N LEU A 978 24.46 47.74 -6.40
CA LEU A 978 24.74 46.63 -7.31
C LEU A 978 25.12 47.17 -8.68
N LYS A 979 26.31 46.81 -9.18
CA LYS A 979 26.71 47.16 -10.55
C LYS A 979 26.07 46.21 -11.56
N LYS A 980 25.85 46.67 -12.79
CA LYS A 980 25.37 45.83 -13.91
C LYS A 980 26.22 44.55 -14.05
N GLY A 981 25.56 43.39 -14.08
CA GLY A 981 26.18 42.07 -14.17
C GLY A 981 26.68 41.46 -12.84
N GLU A 982 26.60 42.18 -11.72
CA GLU A 982 27.01 41.66 -10.40
C GLU A 982 26.10 40.51 -9.93
N GLU A 983 26.69 39.42 -9.40
CA GLU A 983 25.91 38.30 -8.87
C GLU A 983 25.15 38.72 -7.60
N MET A 984 23.83 38.60 -7.63
CA MET A 984 22.97 39.02 -6.52
C MET A 984 22.52 37.84 -5.65
N GLY A 985 22.46 36.65 -6.23
CA GLY A 985 21.88 35.48 -5.58
C GLY A 985 21.61 34.35 -6.54
N GLY A 986 20.73 33.42 -6.14
CA GLY A 986 20.31 32.35 -7.02
C GLY A 986 19.19 31.48 -6.46
N PHE A 987 18.75 30.55 -7.30
CA PHE A 987 17.74 29.56 -6.96
C PHE A 987 18.37 28.18 -6.75
N GLN A 988 18.03 27.53 -5.63
CA GLN A 988 18.34 26.12 -5.42
C GLN A 988 17.25 25.24 -6.04
N LEU A 989 17.15 25.20 -7.37
CA LEU A 989 16.11 24.55 -8.22
C LEU A 989 15.06 25.52 -8.83
N GLY A 990 14.43 25.13 -9.95
CA GLY A 990 13.93 26.01 -11.03
C GLY A 990 12.87 27.08 -10.69
N SER A 991 12.84 28.19 -11.43
CA SER A 991 12.26 29.44 -10.93
C SER A 991 11.86 30.44 -12.02
N THR A 992 11.26 31.57 -11.61
CA THR A 992 10.92 32.71 -12.48
C THR A 992 11.41 34.01 -11.85
N ILE A 993 11.90 34.95 -12.66
CA ILE A 993 12.24 36.32 -12.26
C ILE A 993 11.25 37.28 -12.92
N VAL A 994 10.68 38.19 -12.13
CA VAL A 994 9.88 39.32 -12.62
C VAL A 994 10.62 40.62 -12.33
N MET A 995 10.89 41.40 -13.37
CA MET A 995 11.47 42.74 -13.25
C MET A 995 10.39 43.77 -13.56
N VAL A 996 10.33 44.83 -12.75
CA VAL A 996 9.47 46.00 -12.99
C VAL A 996 10.33 47.24 -12.88
N PHE A 997 10.34 48.11 -13.89
CA PHE A 997 11.26 49.22 -13.94
C PHE A 997 10.67 50.43 -14.66
N GLU A 998 11.08 51.61 -14.23
CA GLU A 998 10.69 52.88 -14.83
C GLU A 998 11.68 53.28 -15.93
N ALA A 999 11.20 53.57 -17.14
CA ALA A 999 12.05 54.04 -18.25
C ALA A 999 11.37 55.14 -19.07
N PRO A 1000 12.12 55.98 -19.81
CA PRO A 1000 11.55 57.03 -20.66
C PRO A 1000 10.64 56.46 -21.76
N LYS A 1001 9.44 57.02 -21.91
CA LYS A 1001 8.47 56.75 -22.98
C LYS A 1001 8.80 57.66 -24.16
N GLY A 1002 8.87 57.08 -25.36
CA GLY A 1002 9.18 57.87 -26.55
C GLY A 1002 8.19 59.01 -26.81
N ARG A 1003 8.68 60.09 -27.41
CA ARG A 1003 7.86 61.25 -27.79
C ARG A 1003 7.03 60.89 -29.02
N ARG A 1004 5.79 61.38 -29.08
CA ARG A 1004 5.04 61.35 -30.34
C ARG A 1004 5.59 62.46 -31.25
N PRO A 1005 5.77 62.20 -32.56
CA PRO A 1005 6.20 63.25 -33.48
C PRO A 1005 5.28 64.47 -33.38
N THR A 1006 5.86 65.66 -33.30
CA THR A 1006 5.07 66.92 -33.28
C THR A 1006 4.53 67.25 -34.66
N PHE A 1007 3.49 68.09 -34.73
CA PHE A 1007 2.82 68.43 -36.00
C PHE A 1007 3.79 69.06 -37.03
N ASP A 1008 4.83 69.74 -36.56
CA ASP A 1008 5.88 70.37 -37.38
C ASP A 1008 6.88 69.36 -38.00
N GLU A 1009 6.95 68.12 -37.49
CA GLU A 1009 7.88 67.08 -37.97
C GLU A 1009 7.33 66.27 -39.17
N GLY A 1010 6.08 66.54 -39.59
CA GLY A 1010 5.44 65.95 -40.77
C GLY A 1010 4.85 64.54 -40.52
N TRP A 1011 3.59 64.36 -40.88
CA TRP A 1011 2.90 63.06 -40.87
C TRP A 1011 3.02 62.39 -42.25
N GLU A 1012 4.06 61.58 -42.49
CA GLU A 1012 4.12 60.76 -43.70
C GLU A 1012 3.20 59.53 -43.59
N MET A 1013 2.00 59.65 -44.16
CA MET A 1013 1.07 58.54 -44.37
C MET A 1013 1.57 57.65 -45.52
N GLY A 1014 2.35 56.60 -45.21
CA GLY A 1014 2.70 55.63 -46.25
C GLY A 1014 3.88 54.70 -46.02
N ARG A 1015 4.05 54.11 -44.82
CA ARG A 1015 4.77 52.84 -44.60
C ARG A 1015 4.56 52.41 -43.14
N GLU A 1016 4.30 51.13 -42.91
CA GLU A 1016 4.09 50.57 -41.58
C GLU A 1016 5.22 50.96 -40.61
N GLY A 1017 4.87 51.66 -39.52
CA GLY A 1017 5.60 51.62 -38.26
C GLY A 1017 6.89 52.44 -38.13
N ARG A 1018 6.84 53.78 -38.19
CA ARG A 1018 7.72 54.58 -37.33
C ARG A 1018 6.99 54.87 -36.01
N GLY A 1019 7.35 54.10 -34.98
CA GLY A 1019 6.91 54.33 -33.61
C GLY A 1019 7.46 55.66 -33.06
N ARG A 1020 7.00 56.04 -31.87
CA ARG A 1020 7.52 57.16 -31.06
C ARG A 1020 9.05 57.31 -31.19
N THR A 1021 9.56 58.53 -31.32
CA THR A 1021 11.00 58.84 -31.40
C THR A 1021 11.60 58.93 -29.99
N GLY A 1022 12.75 58.28 -29.77
CA GLY A 1022 13.40 58.15 -28.47
C GLY A 1022 12.68 57.21 -27.49
N GLY A 1023 13.29 56.95 -26.34
CA GLY A 1023 12.68 56.17 -25.24
C GLY A 1023 13.01 54.67 -25.24
N TRP A 1024 12.28 53.89 -24.44
CA TRP A 1024 12.54 52.46 -24.22
C TRP A 1024 12.24 51.60 -25.46
N LYS A 1025 13.23 50.82 -25.89
CA LYS A 1025 13.13 49.84 -26.97
C LYS A 1025 13.48 48.43 -26.48
N TRP A 1026 12.65 47.45 -26.83
CA TRP A 1026 12.89 46.04 -26.54
C TRP A 1026 13.79 45.39 -27.61
N CYS A 1027 14.70 44.53 -27.19
CA CYS A 1027 15.55 43.71 -28.06
C CYS A 1027 15.16 42.22 -28.05
N ILE A 1028 14.02 41.90 -27.45
CA ILE A 1028 13.58 40.55 -27.15
C ILE A 1028 12.23 40.23 -27.78
N GLU A 1029 11.98 38.94 -27.99
CA GLU A 1029 10.71 38.40 -28.43
C GLU A 1029 10.13 37.42 -27.42
N LYS A 1030 8.80 37.23 -27.44
CA LYS A 1030 8.13 36.29 -26.55
C LYS A 1030 8.58 34.86 -26.87
N GLY A 1031 9.10 34.16 -25.86
CA GLY A 1031 9.65 32.81 -26.00
C GLY A 1031 11.13 32.77 -26.43
N MET A 1032 11.78 33.92 -26.61
CA MET A 1032 13.22 34.01 -26.87
C MET A 1032 14.00 33.45 -25.68
N LYS A 1033 15.05 32.65 -25.96
CA LYS A 1033 16.03 32.26 -24.96
C LYS A 1033 17.04 33.39 -24.83
N VAL A 1034 17.36 33.75 -23.59
CA VAL A 1034 18.32 34.80 -23.25
C VAL A 1034 19.34 34.26 -22.26
N GLN A 1035 20.55 34.80 -22.31
CA GLN A 1035 21.64 34.48 -21.40
C GLN A 1035 21.99 35.67 -20.51
N VAL A 1036 22.58 35.43 -19.33
CA VAL A 1036 23.07 36.49 -18.44
C VAL A 1036 23.91 37.50 -19.23
N GLY A 1037 23.59 38.78 -19.09
CA GLY A 1037 24.33 39.86 -19.74
C GLY A 1037 23.85 40.26 -21.13
N GLU A 1038 22.99 39.47 -21.78
CA GLU A 1038 22.40 39.85 -23.06
C GLU A 1038 21.39 40.99 -22.91
N LYS A 1039 21.38 41.92 -23.86
CA LYS A 1039 20.51 43.10 -23.85
C LYS A 1039 19.03 42.70 -23.98
N LEU A 1040 18.22 43.02 -22.97
CA LEU A 1040 16.77 42.87 -23.01
C LEU A 1040 16.09 44.05 -23.70
N GLY A 1041 16.64 45.25 -23.49
CA GLY A 1041 16.19 46.50 -24.07
C GLY A 1041 17.09 47.64 -23.67
N PHE A 1042 16.90 48.80 -24.29
CA PHE A 1042 17.71 50.00 -24.04
C PHE A 1042 16.88 51.27 -24.22
N VAL A 1043 17.38 52.37 -23.66
CA VAL A 1043 16.83 53.69 -23.92
C VAL A 1043 17.55 54.31 -25.11
N GLU A 1044 16.81 54.55 -26.18
CA GLU A 1044 17.29 55.32 -27.33
C GLU A 1044 17.33 56.80 -26.96
N GLY A 1045 18.52 57.39 -26.98
CA GLY A 1045 18.69 58.83 -26.82
C GLY A 1045 18.01 59.54 -27.99
N GLY A 1046 17.24 60.60 -27.70
CA GLY A 1046 16.91 61.55 -28.75
C GLY A 1046 18.21 62.16 -29.26
N GLU A 1047 18.35 62.31 -30.58
CA GLU A 1047 19.33 63.24 -31.12
C GLU A 1047 19.08 64.60 -30.43
N GLU A 1048 20.10 65.12 -29.73
CA GLU A 1048 20.08 66.50 -29.20
C GLU A 1048 20.00 67.53 -30.33
#